data_AF-A0A4T0R5G2-F1
#
_entry.id   AF-A0A4T0R5G2-F1
#
_cell.length_a   1.000
_cell.length_b   1.000
_cell.length_c   1.000
_cell.angle_alpha   90.00
_cell.angle_beta   90.00
_cell.angle_gamma   90.00
#
_symmetry.space_group_name_H-M   'P 1'
#
loop_
_entity.id
_entity.type
_entity.pdbx_description
1 polymer ?
#
loop_
_entity_poly.entity_id
_entity_poly.type
_entity_poly.pdbx_seq_one_letter_code
_entity_poly.pdbx_strand_id
1 'polypeptide(L)'
;MKELQMGLSYESTPDNDRAVNTKQTPSNEVLLIAHIARPSPHLRLADRISICAGFAVAAGENDESPLVVSCTHTLNSMKSALSDTSTDTPSATLILTYDNGSITDIRSAESLESCLPLNDIVFYKPSATLFGKGQNLRTLPVNPYPPPPRAPVAVWLPPNTTMDAPEWTFGSIDRYTTPNAKLAQIGTYDHLANVEINDAIPRLGASGSPIIEIESGAVCAIVKGAISTYPKSRGWATPAERVWECFDLPGLKFRYNNNANEHKLRVVVRKLPANLPEEIFYSAVQTWVNSDTVSQSYYSKGKLRAAKENIASRAYITFKEYAQLLSFHAGFDGHLFKDKQGRESRASIEFAPYQRTPQPKQKQDQRQGTIEEDPDFKSFLELLETTPTKPDFEANLMASRAVDKPKQTPLLAHLAIRREKQKAKREKARAKSQRKAKEKSIANNGTPSTPGVPSEPSGSNTPKDKQKNANQRPKKTRGEKRAAKKVRDTEMQPEAQFKAPITILSRPDGGATSSIPSSTPSPALNPPRDPPKGPRGGAKPRGGLPRGPRGRGSTAAKPGLETWYGTHLEERTIGDLKPNEVVLKVNAVGFNHRDKWIRQGLYPGIKEGVTMGSDAAGVIIADGDDKDTFVGKRYFVNPSRGWIENKKHSEEPFIILGGCDNAEGVFATAVKVDKKYILPTPEHLTDEQAAAWPLAAVTAWRATFVKAQVEKGHNVLVTGIGGGVALQALQFAVAKGANVYVTSGNSEKLQRAIKQFGAAGGVNYKDADWPEQLKKQLPSDHVYLDAVIDSSGGDIVTKVNNLLQPGSPIAIYGMTSVPKTQFTMGDVIKNFELKGSTMGSLKELQEATAFISQHKLIPVVDQPVIQGLENAEEGFQRLVKSSQMGSVVISVGGESKL
;
A
#
# COMPACT_ATOMS: atom_id res chain seq x y z
N MET A 1 4.51 25.06 -8.17
CA MET A 1 4.79 24.56 -9.52
C MET A 1 4.35 25.67 -10.47
N LYS A 2 5.25 26.17 -11.32
CA LYS A 2 4.95 27.13 -12.38
C LYS A 2 4.92 26.31 -13.68
N GLU A 3 3.78 26.22 -14.34
CA GLU A 3 3.70 25.61 -15.67
C GLU A 3 4.51 26.47 -16.65
N LEU A 4 5.29 25.84 -17.53
CA LEU A 4 6.05 26.56 -18.55
C LEU A 4 5.10 26.86 -19.71
N GLN A 5 4.83 28.14 -19.95
CA GLN A 5 4.00 28.61 -21.06
C GLN A 5 4.78 28.60 -22.39
N MET A 6 5.44 27.49 -22.68
CA MET A 6 6.25 27.25 -23.87
C MET A 6 6.25 25.75 -24.18
N GLY A 7 6.41 25.41 -25.46
CA GLY A 7 6.50 24.02 -25.91
C GLY A 7 7.90 23.43 -25.75
N LEU A 8 7.99 22.10 -25.85
CA LEU A 8 9.22 21.33 -25.98
C LEU A 8 9.26 20.69 -27.37
N SER A 9 10.39 20.78 -28.07
CA SER A 9 10.55 20.16 -29.40
C SER A 9 10.34 18.65 -29.35
N TYR A 10 9.48 18.12 -30.22
CA TYR A 10 9.16 16.71 -30.28
C TYR A 10 10.16 15.94 -31.15
N GLU A 11 11.09 15.26 -30.49
CA GLU A 11 12.20 14.55 -31.13
C GLU A 11 12.36 13.14 -30.50
N SER A 12 11.38 12.26 -30.70
CA SER A 12 11.42 10.87 -30.18
C SER A 12 12.36 9.96 -30.98
N THR A 13 12.55 10.24 -32.25
CA THR A 13 13.50 9.58 -33.16
C THR A 13 14.31 10.68 -33.87
N PRO A 14 15.28 11.30 -33.16
CA PRO A 14 16.09 12.38 -33.73
C PRO A 14 16.92 11.88 -34.92
N ASP A 15 17.20 12.78 -35.86
CA ASP A 15 18.14 12.50 -36.95
C ASP A 15 19.56 12.22 -36.41
N ASN A 16 20.40 11.57 -37.21
CA ASN A 16 21.73 11.09 -36.77
C ASN A 16 22.66 12.18 -36.21
N ASP A 17 22.49 13.43 -36.62
CA ASP A 17 23.23 14.60 -36.14
C ASP A 17 22.70 15.16 -34.81
N ARG A 18 21.39 14.99 -34.56
CA ARG A 18 20.71 15.35 -33.30
C ARG A 18 20.82 14.25 -32.24
N ALA A 19 20.86 12.99 -32.65
CA ALA A 19 21.01 11.84 -31.77
C ALA A 19 22.28 11.95 -30.90
N VAL A 20 22.20 11.52 -29.64
CA VAL A 20 23.34 11.52 -28.71
C VAL A 20 24.29 10.37 -29.04
N ASN A 21 25.55 10.69 -29.34
CA ASN A 21 26.54 9.68 -29.67
C ASN A 21 27.21 9.11 -28.43
N THR A 22 26.63 8.04 -27.90
CA THR A 22 27.11 7.36 -26.68
C THR A 22 28.44 6.61 -26.86
N LYS A 23 28.99 6.53 -28.08
CA LYS A 23 30.29 5.90 -28.37
C LYS A 23 31.47 6.87 -28.29
N GLN A 24 31.21 8.18 -28.17
CA GLN A 24 32.23 9.21 -28.06
C GLN A 24 32.21 9.83 -26.66
N THR A 25 33.34 10.41 -26.25
CA THR A 25 33.38 11.21 -25.02
C THR A 25 32.43 12.39 -25.20
N PRO A 26 31.47 12.59 -24.29
CA PRO A 26 30.43 13.59 -24.45
C PRO A 26 31.04 14.98 -24.30
N SER A 27 31.21 15.67 -25.42
CA SER A 27 31.64 17.07 -25.44
C SER A 27 30.40 17.96 -25.46
N ASN A 28 30.18 18.73 -24.39
CA ASN A 28 29.08 19.70 -24.25
C ASN A 28 27.63 19.14 -24.27
N GLU A 29 27.43 17.82 -24.28
CA GLU A 29 26.10 17.19 -24.24
C GLU A 29 25.52 17.10 -22.82
N VAL A 30 26.38 16.88 -21.84
CA VAL A 30 26.02 16.78 -20.42
C VAL A 30 26.72 17.89 -19.65
N LEU A 31 25.98 18.57 -18.80
CA LEU A 31 26.40 19.74 -18.04
C LEU A 31 26.70 19.34 -16.59
N LEU A 32 27.66 20.02 -15.98
CA LEU A 32 27.87 19.98 -14.53
C LEU A 32 27.17 21.16 -13.88
N ILE A 33 26.47 20.91 -12.78
CA ILE A 33 25.75 21.92 -12.02
C ILE A 33 26.38 21.98 -10.63
N ALA A 34 26.92 23.15 -10.30
CA ALA A 34 27.55 23.42 -9.02
C ALA A 34 26.67 24.37 -8.20
N HIS A 35 26.13 23.88 -7.10
CA HIS A 35 25.44 24.70 -6.13
C HIS A 35 26.41 25.12 -5.03
N ILE A 36 26.47 26.43 -4.77
CA ILE A 36 27.39 27.04 -3.81
C ILE A 36 26.56 27.69 -2.72
N ALA A 37 26.70 27.18 -1.50
CA ALA A 37 26.14 27.78 -0.30
C ALA A 37 27.28 28.31 0.57
N ARG A 38 27.35 29.64 0.71
CA ARG A 38 28.31 30.29 1.60
C ARG A 38 27.71 30.42 3.00
N PRO A 39 28.26 29.74 4.02
CA PRO A 39 27.80 29.92 5.39
C PRO A 39 28.08 31.35 5.87
N SER A 40 27.34 31.81 6.88
CA SER A 40 27.56 33.14 7.46
C SER A 40 29.04 33.34 7.83
N PRO A 41 29.65 34.52 7.54
CA PRO A 41 31.06 34.79 7.84
C PRO A 41 31.46 34.55 9.30
N HIS A 42 30.48 34.61 10.21
CA HIS A 42 30.65 34.42 11.65
C HIS A 42 30.90 32.96 12.07
N LEU A 43 30.58 31.98 11.24
CA LEU A 43 30.63 30.55 11.62
C LEU A 43 31.97 29.85 11.35
N ARG A 44 32.95 30.51 10.69
CA ARG A 44 34.22 29.89 10.23
C ARG A 44 34.05 28.50 9.58
N LEU A 45 32.90 28.25 8.96
CA LEU A 45 32.64 27.03 8.20
C LEU A 45 33.11 27.28 6.76
N ALA A 46 33.69 26.25 6.15
CA ALA A 46 34.07 26.31 4.74
C ALA A 46 32.83 26.41 3.83
N ASP A 47 32.98 27.07 2.68
CA ASP A 47 31.98 27.08 1.61
C ASP A 47 31.54 25.65 1.29
N ARG A 48 30.23 25.41 1.22
CA ARG A 48 29.68 24.11 0.81
C ARG A 48 29.35 24.15 -0.66
N ILE A 49 30.03 23.29 -1.42
CA ILE A 49 29.80 23.09 -2.85
C ILE A 49 29.21 21.70 -3.04
N SER A 50 28.07 21.62 -3.71
CA SER A 50 27.47 20.36 -4.18
C SER A 50 27.48 20.34 -5.70
N ILE A 51 27.99 19.25 -6.28
CA ILE A 51 28.05 19.05 -7.73
C ILE A 51 27.07 17.96 -8.13
N CYS A 52 26.32 18.20 -9.19
CA CYS A 52 25.47 17.23 -9.86
C CYS A 52 25.52 17.40 -11.38
N ALA A 53 24.83 16.56 -12.12
CA ALA A 53 24.74 16.63 -13.57
C ALA A 53 23.44 17.30 -14.03
N GLY A 54 23.39 17.67 -15.29
CA GLY A 54 22.20 18.16 -15.98
C GLY A 54 22.40 18.15 -17.48
N PHE A 55 21.39 18.57 -18.23
CA PHE A 55 21.46 18.73 -19.69
C PHE A 55 20.50 19.81 -20.14
N ALA A 56 20.74 20.39 -21.32
CA ALA A 56 19.86 21.41 -21.88
C ALA A 56 18.74 20.77 -22.73
N VAL A 57 17.55 21.37 -22.72
CA VAL A 57 16.42 20.99 -23.58
C VAL A 57 15.96 22.17 -24.43
N ALA A 58 15.45 21.85 -25.63
CA ALA A 58 14.95 22.77 -26.64
C ALA A 58 13.59 23.35 -26.24
N ALA A 59 13.59 24.39 -25.41
CA ALA A 59 12.36 25.05 -24.96
C ALA A 59 11.97 26.20 -25.90
N GLY A 60 10.73 26.18 -26.42
CA GLY A 60 10.21 27.16 -27.37
C GLY A 60 10.38 26.78 -28.86
N GLU A 61 9.88 27.62 -29.76
CA GLU A 61 10.08 27.47 -31.21
C GLU A 61 11.51 27.89 -31.57
N ASN A 62 12.34 26.98 -32.07
CA ASN A 62 13.70 27.20 -32.63
C ASN A 62 14.92 27.21 -31.68
N ASP A 63 14.92 26.47 -30.56
CA ASP A 63 16.14 26.28 -29.72
C ASP A 63 16.74 27.57 -29.09
N GLU A 64 16.10 28.74 -29.25
CA GLU A 64 16.69 30.05 -28.91
C GLU A 64 16.80 30.31 -27.40
N SER A 65 16.13 29.52 -26.56
CA SER A 65 16.09 29.70 -25.10
C SER A 65 16.22 28.37 -24.36
N PRO A 66 17.40 27.74 -24.35
CA PRO A 66 17.58 26.42 -23.73
C PRO A 66 17.31 26.49 -22.23
N LEU A 67 16.51 25.54 -21.73
CA LEU A 67 16.35 25.32 -20.29
C LEU A 67 17.23 24.16 -19.85
N VAL A 68 17.88 24.31 -18.70
CA VAL A 68 18.74 23.26 -18.13
C VAL A 68 17.95 22.44 -17.13
N VAL A 69 17.84 21.13 -17.41
CA VAL A 69 17.18 20.14 -16.58
C VAL A 69 18.17 19.53 -15.60
N SER A 70 17.77 19.41 -14.33
CA SER A 70 18.52 18.68 -13.29
C SER A 70 17.58 18.15 -12.21
N CYS A 71 18.12 17.79 -11.06
CA CYS A 71 17.41 17.19 -9.94
C CYS A 71 17.26 18.13 -8.73
N THR A 72 16.22 17.90 -7.93
CA THR A 72 15.87 18.76 -6.78
C THR A 72 16.48 18.32 -5.46
N HIS A 73 16.78 17.02 -5.29
CA HIS A 73 17.26 16.49 -4.01
C HIS A 73 18.66 16.98 -3.65
N THR A 74 19.48 17.36 -4.62
CA THR A 74 20.81 17.97 -4.42
C THR A 74 20.67 19.31 -3.69
N LEU A 75 19.72 20.15 -4.10
CA LEU A 75 19.33 21.37 -3.36
C LEU A 75 18.85 21.07 -1.93
N ASN A 76 18.01 20.04 -1.76
CA ASN A 76 17.53 19.63 -0.44
C ASN A 76 18.66 19.18 0.49
N SER A 77 19.70 18.53 -0.05
CA SER A 77 20.87 18.09 0.74
C SER A 77 21.65 19.27 1.33
N MET A 78 21.60 20.44 0.69
CA MET A 78 22.22 21.68 1.17
C MET A 78 21.33 22.51 2.09
N LYS A 79 20.08 22.09 2.34
CA LYS A 79 19.12 22.85 3.17
C LYS A 79 19.66 23.21 4.56
N SER A 80 20.45 22.31 5.17
CA SER A 80 21.09 22.55 6.48
C SER A 80 22.18 23.61 6.45
N ALA A 81 22.82 23.82 5.30
CA ALA A 81 23.81 24.88 5.10
C ALA A 81 23.16 26.22 4.74
N LEU A 82 21.97 26.17 4.13
CA LEU A 82 21.15 27.33 3.74
C LEU A 82 20.28 27.87 4.88
N SER A 83 20.05 27.11 5.96
CA SER A 83 19.24 27.56 7.10
C SER A 83 19.93 28.61 7.99
N ASP A 84 21.26 28.73 7.88
CA ASP A 84 22.11 29.63 8.69
C ASP A 84 22.76 30.75 7.86
N THR A 85 22.34 30.96 6.61
CA THR A 85 22.82 32.08 5.78
C THR A 85 22.08 33.35 6.14
N SER A 86 22.80 34.43 6.46
CA SER A 86 22.19 35.77 6.47
C SER A 86 21.84 36.15 5.03
N THR A 87 20.83 37.01 4.86
CA THR A 87 20.38 37.53 3.55
C THR A 87 21.48 38.22 2.75
N ASP A 88 22.62 38.54 3.38
CA ASP A 88 23.77 39.24 2.79
C ASP A 88 24.86 38.32 2.25
N THR A 89 24.72 36.98 2.36
CA THR A 89 25.72 36.02 1.87
C THR A 89 25.31 35.44 0.51
N PRO A 90 26.06 35.66 -0.59
CA PRO A 90 25.65 35.22 -1.92
C PRO A 90 25.78 33.70 -2.06
N SER A 91 24.65 33.04 -2.29
CA SER A 91 24.59 31.66 -2.77
C SER A 91 24.31 31.66 -4.27
N ALA A 92 24.92 30.75 -5.02
CA ALA A 92 24.82 30.71 -6.48
C ALA A 92 24.64 29.28 -6.97
N THR A 93 23.96 29.12 -8.11
CA THR A 93 23.97 27.88 -8.89
C THR A 93 24.68 28.17 -10.20
N LEU A 94 25.77 27.45 -10.47
CA LEU A 94 26.55 27.58 -11.68
C LEU A 94 26.29 26.39 -12.60
N ILE A 95 26.22 26.66 -13.90
CA ILE A 95 26.09 25.69 -14.98
C ILE A 95 27.41 25.70 -15.72
N LEU A 96 28.04 24.53 -15.81
CA LEU A 96 29.40 24.36 -16.30
C LEU A 96 29.37 23.41 -17.51
N THR A 97 29.96 23.84 -18.62
CA THR A 97 30.33 22.93 -19.71
C THR A 97 31.77 22.46 -19.52
N TYR A 98 32.07 21.28 -20.02
CA TYR A 98 33.35 20.63 -19.80
C TYR A 98 33.73 19.80 -21.03
N ASP A 99 35.03 19.80 -21.33
CA ASP A 99 35.63 18.96 -22.36
C ASP A 99 37.01 18.47 -21.87
N ASN A 100 37.28 17.16 -22.00
CA ASN A 100 38.58 16.52 -21.74
C ASN A 100 39.37 17.05 -20.53
N GLY A 101 38.81 17.02 -19.32
CA GLY A 101 39.51 17.46 -18.11
C GLY A 101 39.25 18.91 -17.71
N SER A 102 38.70 19.73 -18.60
CA SER A 102 38.69 21.19 -18.44
C SER A 102 37.30 21.80 -18.59
N ILE A 103 36.98 22.75 -17.71
CA ILE A 103 35.77 23.58 -17.82
C ILE A 103 35.92 24.55 -18.99
N THR A 104 34.97 24.56 -19.92
CA THR A 104 35.02 25.34 -21.16
C THR A 104 34.13 26.58 -21.15
N ASP A 105 33.03 26.55 -20.38
CA ASP A 105 32.08 27.65 -20.21
C ASP A 105 31.46 27.59 -18.80
N ILE A 106 31.21 28.75 -18.19
CA ILE A 106 30.53 28.90 -16.89
C ILE A 106 29.40 29.91 -17.04
N ARG A 107 28.20 29.55 -16.58
CA ARG A 107 27.02 30.42 -16.51
C ARG A 107 26.43 30.38 -15.11
N SER A 108 25.71 31.42 -14.70
CA SER A 108 24.84 31.34 -13.53
C SER A 108 23.47 30.81 -13.96
N ALA A 109 22.76 30.15 -13.06
CA ALA A 109 21.30 30.04 -13.19
C ALA A 109 20.71 31.43 -12.89
N GLU A 110 20.14 32.08 -13.91
CA GLU A 110 19.50 33.39 -13.80
C GLU A 110 18.20 33.29 -12.98
N SER A 111 17.41 32.25 -13.26
CA SER A 111 16.14 31.97 -12.61
C SER A 111 15.88 30.46 -12.53
N LEU A 112 15.04 30.07 -11.57
CA LEU A 112 14.41 28.76 -11.52
C LEU A 112 13.04 28.88 -12.18
N GLU A 113 12.89 28.33 -13.38
CA GLU A 113 11.68 28.49 -14.19
C GLU A 113 10.56 27.53 -13.77
N SER A 114 10.92 26.29 -13.45
CA SER A 114 9.95 25.31 -12.94
C SER A 114 10.63 24.22 -12.10
N CYS A 115 9.82 23.49 -11.34
CA CYS A 115 10.26 22.30 -10.62
C CYS A 115 9.08 21.34 -10.37
N LEU A 116 9.40 20.05 -10.37
CA LEU A 116 8.53 18.95 -9.93
C LEU A 116 9.23 18.19 -8.78
N PRO A 117 9.14 18.68 -7.53
CA PRO A 117 9.86 18.07 -6.40
C PRO A 117 9.49 16.61 -6.13
N LEU A 118 8.25 16.20 -6.45
CA LEU A 118 7.80 14.81 -6.29
C LEU A 118 8.47 13.85 -7.28
N ASN A 119 8.82 14.36 -8.46
CA ASN A 119 9.50 13.62 -9.53
C ASN A 119 10.99 13.96 -9.60
N ASP A 120 11.47 14.81 -8.68
CA ASP A 120 12.85 15.19 -8.53
C ASP A 120 13.46 15.89 -9.76
N ILE A 121 12.69 16.77 -10.40
CA ILE A 121 13.09 17.55 -11.59
C ILE A 121 13.09 19.05 -11.28
N VAL A 122 14.09 19.78 -11.76
CA VAL A 122 14.18 21.25 -11.72
C VAL A 122 14.66 21.80 -13.07
N PHE A 123 14.16 22.98 -13.44
CA PHE A 123 14.53 23.71 -14.65
C PHE A 123 15.18 25.05 -14.30
N TYR A 124 16.38 25.27 -14.83
CA TYR A 124 17.11 26.53 -14.72
C TYR A 124 17.14 27.26 -16.06
N LYS A 125 16.98 28.58 -16.00
CA LYS A 125 17.33 29.45 -17.11
C LYS A 125 18.81 29.84 -17.00
N PRO A 126 19.66 29.48 -17.97
CA PRO A 126 21.06 29.87 -17.95
C PRO A 126 21.19 31.37 -18.26
N SER A 127 22.07 32.06 -17.52
CA SER A 127 22.47 33.44 -17.82
C SER A 127 23.40 33.51 -19.02
N ALA A 128 23.79 34.73 -19.42
CA ALA A 128 24.96 34.94 -20.24
C ALA A 128 26.22 34.32 -19.60
N THR A 129 27.19 33.96 -20.45
CA THR A 129 28.46 33.37 -20.04
C THR A 129 29.25 34.31 -19.13
N LEU A 130 29.67 33.77 -17.98
CA LEU A 130 30.56 34.41 -17.01
C LEU A 130 32.04 34.14 -17.31
N PHE A 131 32.35 32.97 -17.89
CA PHE A 131 33.69 32.54 -18.28
C PHE A 131 33.59 31.60 -19.47
N GLY A 132 34.45 31.75 -20.48
CA GLY A 132 34.42 30.95 -21.71
C GLY A 132 34.09 31.77 -22.95
N LYS A 133 33.91 31.10 -24.09
CA LYS A 133 33.60 31.74 -25.39
C LYS A 133 32.10 31.96 -25.63
N GLY A 134 31.22 31.55 -24.72
CA GLY A 134 29.78 31.71 -24.88
C GLY A 134 29.18 30.86 -25.99
N GLN A 135 29.63 29.61 -26.12
CA GLN A 135 29.07 28.66 -27.08
C GLN A 135 27.62 28.33 -26.71
N ASN A 136 26.72 28.19 -27.69
CA ASN A 136 25.36 27.74 -27.40
C ASN A 136 25.37 26.36 -26.73
N LEU A 137 24.53 26.18 -25.70
CA LEU A 137 24.37 24.88 -25.06
C LEU A 137 23.71 23.93 -26.05
N ARG A 138 24.33 22.76 -26.28
CA ARG A 138 23.69 21.72 -27.10
C ARG A 138 22.49 21.18 -26.35
N THR A 139 21.29 21.36 -26.91
CA THR A 139 20.06 20.77 -26.38
C THR A 139 20.00 19.30 -26.75
N LEU A 140 19.46 18.46 -25.86
CA LEU A 140 19.29 17.03 -26.12
C LEU A 140 17.85 16.70 -26.51
N PRO A 141 17.64 15.79 -27.48
CA PRO A 141 16.31 15.30 -27.83
C PRO A 141 15.72 14.48 -26.67
N VAL A 142 14.45 14.71 -26.34
CA VAL A 142 13.76 14.05 -25.23
C VAL A 142 12.64 13.17 -25.79
N ASN A 143 12.71 11.87 -25.55
CA ASN A 143 11.66 10.95 -25.95
C ASN A 143 10.53 10.95 -24.89
N PRO A 144 9.31 11.44 -25.21
CA PRO A 144 8.19 11.40 -24.28
C PRO A 144 7.68 9.97 -24.03
N TYR A 145 8.01 9.03 -24.91
CA TYR A 145 7.56 7.65 -24.80
C TYR A 145 8.64 6.81 -24.11
N PRO A 146 8.36 6.27 -22.92
CA PRO A 146 9.32 5.44 -22.21
C PRO A 146 9.59 4.14 -22.99
N PRO A 147 10.87 3.74 -23.19
CA PRO A 147 11.23 2.52 -23.89
C PRO A 147 10.73 1.27 -23.17
N PRO A 148 10.53 0.13 -23.86
CA PRO A 148 10.16 -1.12 -23.23
C PRO A 148 11.24 -1.63 -22.25
N PRO A 149 10.86 -2.41 -21.23
CA PRO A 149 11.83 -3.16 -20.45
C PRO A 149 12.78 -3.97 -21.34
N ARG A 150 14.05 -4.04 -20.94
CA ARG A 150 15.21 -4.57 -21.67
C ARG A 150 15.77 -3.67 -22.78
N ALA A 151 15.15 -2.52 -23.06
CA ALA A 151 15.74 -1.56 -24.00
C ALA A 151 17.16 -1.16 -23.51
N PRO A 152 18.16 -1.19 -24.41
CA PRO A 152 19.53 -0.86 -24.05
C PRO A 152 19.66 0.65 -23.82
N VAL A 153 20.31 1.02 -22.72
CA VAL A 153 20.47 2.42 -22.32
C VAL A 153 21.91 2.74 -21.96
N ALA A 154 22.29 4.00 -22.17
CA ALA A 154 23.54 4.57 -21.69
C ALA A 154 23.26 5.61 -20.60
N VAL A 155 24.05 5.55 -19.52
CA VAL A 155 23.99 6.48 -18.39
C VAL A 155 25.32 7.20 -18.29
N TRP A 156 25.28 8.52 -18.30
CA TRP A 156 26.47 9.33 -18.15
C TRP A 156 26.98 9.31 -16.71
N LEU A 157 28.29 9.11 -16.52
CA LEU A 157 28.94 9.24 -15.22
C LEU A 157 29.87 10.46 -15.18
N PRO A 158 29.69 11.37 -14.20
CA PRO A 158 30.64 12.46 -14.00
C PRO A 158 31.98 11.94 -13.47
N PRO A 159 33.07 12.68 -13.72
CA PRO A 159 34.39 12.34 -13.20
C PRO A 159 34.40 12.44 -11.67
N ASN A 160 35.05 11.48 -11.01
CA ASN A 160 35.10 11.41 -9.54
C ASN A 160 36.27 12.25 -8.98
N THR A 161 37.32 12.44 -9.77
CA THR A 161 38.48 13.31 -9.51
C THR A 161 38.82 14.11 -10.75
N THR A 162 39.68 15.13 -10.60
CA THR A 162 40.20 15.91 -11.73
C THR A 162 41.03 15.08 -12.73
N MET A 163 41.39 13.85 -12.37
CA MET A 163 42.17 12.92 -13.19
C MET A 163 41.29 11.88 -13.91
N ASP A 164 40.02 11.75 -13.54
CA ASP A 164 39.10 10.81 -14.17
C ASP A 164 38.48 11.44 -15.42
N ALA A 165 38.35 10.66 -16.49
CA ALA A 165 37.58 11.07 -17.65
C ALA A 165 36.09 10.76 -17.42
N PRO A 166 35.15 11.61 -17.84
CA PRO A 166 33.75 11.24 -17.90
C PRO A 166 33.56 10.09 -18.89
N GLU A 167 32.67 9.16 -18.55
CA GLU A 167 32.38 8.00 -19.41
C GLU A 167 30.88 7.69 -19.47
N TRP A 168 30.47 7.09 -20.59
CA TRP A 168 29.17 6.45 -20.71
C TRP A 168 29.23 5.04 -20.14
N THR A 169 28.26 4.70 -19.30
CA THR A 169 28.06 3.32 -18.83
C THR A 169 26.83 2.74 -19.47
N PHE A 170 26.85 1.44 -19.74
CA PHE A 170 25.83 0.77 -20.53
C PHE A 170 25.04 -0.22 -19.68
N GLY A 171 23.74 -0.25 -19.89
CA GLY A 171 22.81 -1.11 -19.16
C GLY A 171 21.52 -1.31 -19.93
N SER A 172 20.47 -1.72 -19.23
CA SER A 172 19.13 -1.88 -19.82
C SER A 172 18.04 -1.50 -18.84
N ILE A 173 16.92 -1.00 -19.34
CA ILE A 173 15.74 -0.72 -18.50
C ILE A 173 15.25 -2.03 -17.88
N ASP A 174 15.19 -2.12 -16.55
CA ASP A 174 14.65 -3.29 -15.86
C ASP A 174 13.12 -3.24 -15.82
N ARG A 175 12.58 -2.11 -15.33
CA ARG A 175 11.15 -1.93 -15.10
C ARG A 175 10.79 -0.48 -14.77
N TYR A 176 9.51 -0.18 -14.88
CA TYR A 176 8.90 1.06 -14.41
C TYR A 176 8.06 0.81 -13.16
N THR A 177 7.93 1.82 -12.31
CA THR A 177 7.05 1.76 -11.14
C THR A 177 6.23 3.03 -10.97
N THR A 178 5.03 2.86 -10.43
CA THR A 178 4.15 3.95 -9.96
C THR A 178 4.74 4.66 -8.72
N PRO A 179 4.21 5.83 -8.28
CA PRO A 179 4.69 6.52 -7.08
C PRO A 179 4.67 5.67 -5.81
N ASN A 180 3.84 4.64 -5.76
CA ASN A 180 3.71 3.70 -4.64
C ASN A 180 4.61 2.46 -4.79
N ALA A 181 5.65 2.53 -5.63
CA ALA A 181 6.60 1.44 -5.92
C ALA A 181 5.95 0.15 -6.46
N LYS A 182 4.76 0.23 -7.05
CA LYS A 182 4.14 -0.89 -7.77
C LYS A 182 4.67 -0.91 -9.20
N LEU A 183 4.95 -2.10 -9.74
CA LEU A 183 5.28 -2.29 -11.15
C LEU A 183 4.23 -1.61 -12.04
N ALA A 184 4.70 -0.83 -13.01
CA ALA A 184 3.88 -0.12 -13.98
C ALA A 184 4.27 -0.57 -15.39
N GLN A 185 3.29 -0.65 -16.28
CA GLN A 185 3.51 -1.02 -17.67
C GLN A 185 3.46 0.22 -18.57
N ILE A 186 4.46 0.40 -19.43
CA ILE A 186 4.48 1.48 -20.42
C ILE A 186 3.25 1.39 -21.34
N GLY A 187 2.69 2.53 -21.74
CA GLY A 187 1.51 2.59 -22.63
C GLY A 187 0.19 2.15 -22.00
N THR A 188 0.17 1.68 -20.76
CA THR A 188 -1.07 1.55 -19.98
C THR A 188 -1.35 2.88 -19.27
N TYR A 189 -2.60 3.20 -18.92
CA TYR A 189 -2.96 4.43 -18.18
C TYR A 189 -2.33 4.54 -16.77
N ASP A 190 -1.28 3.77 -16.48
CA ASP A 190 -0.49 3.83 -15.27
C ASP A 190 0.41 5.07 -15.26
N HIS A 191 0.41 5.79 -14.13
CA HIS A 191 1.24 6.97 -13.93
C HIS A 191 2.68 6.55 -13.57
N LEU A 192 3.61 6.57 -14.54
CA LEU A 192 5.00 6.14 -14.33
C LEU A 192 5.74 7.18 -13.49
N ALA A 193 6.39 6.74 -12.41
CA ALA A 193 7.08 7.64 -11.49
C ALA A 193 8.57 7.36 -11.36
N ASN A 194 8.96 6.08 -11.51
CA ASN A 194 10.35 5.69 -11.47
C ASN A 194 10.70 4.67 -12.54
N VAL A 195 11.93 4.73 -13.03
CA VAL A 195 12.59 3.74 -13.87
C VAL A 195 13.65 3.05 -13.04
N GLU A 196 13.79 1.74 -13.16
CA GLU A 196 14.92 0.96 -12.64
C GLU A 196 15.74 0.43 -13.81
N ILE A 197 17.06 0.44 -13.70
CA ILE A 197 18.01 0.05 -14.76
C ILE A 197 18.95 -1.01 -14.22
N ASN A 198 19.24 -2.02 -15.02
CA ASN A 198 20.23 -3.06 -14.76
C ASN A 198 21.58 -2.67 -15.35
N ASP A 199 22.65 -3.13 -14.70
CA ASP A 199 24.05 -3.12 -15.19
C ASP A 199 24.72 -1.74 -15.37
N ALA A 200 23.96 -0.64 -15.42
CA ALA A 200 24.46 0.74 -15.35
C ALA A 200 24.19 1.34 -13.96
N ILE A 201 25.23 1.47 -13.14
CA ILE A 201 25.13 1.95 -11.76
C ILE A 201 25.60 3.43 -11.64
N PRO A 202 24.70 4.43 -11.49
CA PRO A 202 25.09 5.77 -11.10
C PRO A 202 25.94 5.85 -9.84
N ARG A 203 26.91 6.75 -9.90
CA ARG A 203 27.84 7.10 -8.82
C ARG A 203 27.47 8.46 -8.22
N LEU A 204 28.15 8.82 -7.13
CA LEU A 204 27.98 10.13 -6.52
C LEU A 204 28.24 11.23 -7.56
N GLY A 205 27.36 12.23 -7.62
CA GLY A 205 27.42 13.31 -8.61
C GLY A 205 26.61 13.06 -9.89
N ALA A 206 26.23 11.82 -10.21
CA ALA A 206 25.44 11.47 -11.41
C ALA A 206 23.96 11.87 -11.31
N SER A 207 23.52 12.43 -10.17
CA SER A 207 22.16 12.95 -10.01
C SER A 207 21.88 14.02 -11.07
N GLY A 208 20.78 13.89 -11.81
CA GLY A 208 20.43 14.78 -12.93
C GLY A 208 21.04 14.40 -14.28
N SER A 209 21.85 13.33 -14.36
CA SER A 209 22.39 12.84 -15.63
C SER A 209 21.29 12.34 -16.57
N PRO A 210 21.38 12.58 -17.88
CA PRO A 210 20.47 12.00 -18.86
C PRO A 210 20.74 10.49 -19.01
N ILE A 211 19.67 9.73 -19.22
CA ILE A 211 19.71 8.33 -19.61
C ILE A 211 19.24 8.26 -21.07
N ILE A 212 20.14 7.79 -21.93
CA ILE A 212 19.94 7.74 -23.37
C ILE A 212 19.51 6.34 -23.77
N GLU A 213 18.42 6.21 -24.53
CA GLU A 213 18.13 4.95 -25.21
C GLU A 213 19.07 4.81 -26.41
N ILE A 214 19.84 3.72 -26.47
CA ILE A 214 20.93 3.57 -27.44
C ILE A 214 20.43 3.56 -28.89
N GLU A 215 19.24 3.01 -29.13
CA GLU A 215 18.68 2.86 -30.48
C GLU A 215 18.19 4.19 -31.07
N SER A 216 17.46 5.00 -30.29
CA SER A 216 16.98 6.31 -30.74
C SER A 216 18.00 7.44 -30.56
N GLY A 217 18.95 7.29 -29.64
CA GLY A 217 19.86 8.37 -29.24
C GLY A 217 19.16 9.52 -28.50
N ALA A 218 17.95 9.31 -27.98
CA ALA A 218 17.17 10.29 -27.23
C ALA A 218 17.17 10.04 -25.72
N VAL A 219 16.95 11.10 -24.94
CA VAL A 219 16.81 11.03 -23.48
C VAL A 219 15.48 10.36 -23.13
N CYS A 220 15.54 9.24 -22.41
CA CYS A 220 14.37 8.47 -21.98
C CYS A 220 14.11 8.52 -20.46
N ALA A 221 15.11 8.91 -19.65
CA ALA A 221 14.99 9.09 -18.21
C ALA A 221 16.07 10.02 -17.64
N ILE A 222 15.89 10.48 -16.40
CA ILE A 222 16.83 11.34 -15.66
C ILE A 222 17.21 10.68 -14.33
N VAL A 223 18.50 10.58 -14.03
CA VAL A 223 19.01 9.92 -12.81
C VAL A 223 18.58 10.66 -11.53
N LYS A 224 18.00 9.95 -10.56
CA LYS A 224 17.63 10.49 -9.23
C LYS A 224 18.73 10.34 -8.17
N GLY A 225 19.81 9.59 -8.44
CA GLY A 225 21.02 9.50 -7.61
C GLY A 225 21.67 8.12 -7.58
N ALA A 226 22.54 7.85 -6.59
CA ALA A 226 23.42 6.65 -6.55
C ALA A 226 22.94 5.54 -5.57
N ILE A 227 23.23 4.26 -5.87
CA ILE A 227 22.68 3.10 -5.15
C ILE A 227 23.21 3.03 -3.71
N SER A 228 24.38 3.62 -3.43
CA SER A 228 24.96 3.65 -2.09
C SER A 228 24.29 4.66 -1.15
N THR A 229 23.68 5.73 -1.70
CA THR A 229 22.95 6.75 -0.96
C THR A 229 21.45 6.49 -0.87
N TYR A 230 20.91 5.62 -1.72
CA TYR A 230 19.48 5.31 -1.75
C TYR A 230 19.18 3.86 -1.32
N PRO A 231 18.40 3.64 -0.24
CA PRO A 231 17.86 2.32 0.02
C PRO A 231 17.00 1.89 -1.18
N LYS A 232 17.09 0.61 -1.58
CA LYS A 232 16.36 -0.03 -2.70
C LYS A 232 14.82 0.17 -2.73
N SER A 233 14.28 0.96 -1.82
CA SER A 233 12.88 1.39 -1.68
C SER A 233 12.47 2.60 -2.54
N ARG A 234 13.37 3.28 -3.25
CA ARG A 234 13.03 4.40 -4.16
C ARG A 234 13.69 4.17 -5.52
N GLY A 235 12.89 4.20 -6.59
CA GLY A 235 13.33 3.83 -7.94
C GLY A 235 14.38 4.77 -8.52
N TRP A 236 15.12 4.26 -9.50
CA TRP A 236 16.48 4.66 -9.85
C TRP A 236 16.60 5.92 -10.70
N ALA A 237 15.58 6.23 -11.48
CA ALA A 237 15.51 7.43 -12.33
C ALA A 237 14.07 7.90 -12.49
N THR A 238 13.88 9.14 -12.95
CA THR A 238 12.58 9.67 -13.37
C THR A 238 12.38 9.40 -14.86
N PRO A 239 11.23 8.87 -15.31
CA PRO A 239 10.95 8.75 -16.74
C PRO A 239 10.92 10.14 -17.40
N ALA A 240 11.44 10.25 -18.64
CA ALA A 240 11.52 11.52 -19.36
C ALA A 240 10.14 12.10 -19.72
N GLU A 241 9.07 11.29 -19.70
CA GLU A 241 7.68 11.76 -19.84
C GLU A 241 7.36 12.90 -18.84
N ARG A 242 8.01 12.90 -17.66
CA ARG A 242 7.79 13.91 -16.61
C ARG A 242 8.39 15.27 -16.96
N VAL A 243 9.35 15.31 -17.87
CA VAL A 243 9.86 16.57 -18.42
C VAL A 243 8.78 17.20 -19.29
N TRP A 244 8.12 16.41 -20.13
CA TRP A 244 7.05 16.86 -21.03
C TRP A 244 5.83 17.42 -20.30
N GLU A 245 5.49 16.90 -19.12
CA GLU A 245 4.40 17.43 -18.28
C GLU A 245 4.62 18.87 -17.79
N CYS A 246 5.84 19.40 -17.87
CA CYS A 246 6.12 20.79 -17.50
C CYS A 246 5.87 21.81 -18.61
N PHE A 247 5.75 21.36 -19.87
CA PHE A 247 5.65 22.20 -21.07
C PHE A 247 4.23 22.15 -21.66
N ASP A 248 3.88 23.18 -22.43
CA ASP A 248 2.62 23.21 -23.18
C ASP A 248 2.65 22.24 -24.37
N LEU A 249 1.64 21.37 -24.49
CA LEU A 249 1.51 20.47 -25.64
C LEU A 249 0.85 21.20 -26.83
N PRO A 250 1.48 21.23 -28.02
CA PRO A 250 0.88 21.82 -29.20
C PRO A 250 -0.40 21.06 -29.60
N GLY A 251 -1.51 21.79 -29.72
CA GLY A 251 -2.82 21.25 -30.17
C GLY A 251 -3.66 20.55 -29.11
N LEU A 252 -3.12 20.26 -27.92
CA LEU A 252 -3.82 19.57 -26.83
C LEU A 252 -3.97 20.50 -25.62
N LYS A 253 -5.02 21.34 -25.64
CA LYS A 253 -5.45 22.02 -24.42
C LYS A 253 -6.08 20.97 -23.51
N PHE A 254 -5.34 20.47 -22.53
CA PHE A 254 -5.95 19.71 -21.45
C PHE A 254 -7.00 20.61 -20.79
N ARG A 255 -8.29 20.33 -21.05
CA ARG A 255 -9.35 20.72 -20.13
C ARG A 255 -9.09 19.90 -18.88
N TYR A 256 -8.23 20.40 -17.99
CA TYR A 256 -8.19 19.92 -16.63
C TYR A 256 -9.63 19.99 -16.11
N ASN A 257 -10.22 18.82 -15.93
CA ASN A 257 -11.53 18.70 -15.32
C ASN A 257 -11.38 19.32 -13.92
N ASN A 258 -11.91 20.53 -13.72
CA ASN A 258 -11.80 21.30 -12.48
C ASN A 258 -12.31 20.56 -11.23
N ASN A 259 -12.89 19.37 -11.38
CA ASN A 259 -13.35 18.54 -10.27
C ASN A 259 -12.38 17.41 -9.86
N ALA A 260 -11.34 17.11 -10.65
CA ALA A 260 -10.32 16.11 -10.29
C ALA A 260 -9.05 16.73 -9.68
N ASN A 261 -8.93 18.06 -9.76
CA ASN A 261 -7.75 18.84 -9.38
C ASN A 261 -7.98 19.80 -8.20
N GLU A 262 -8.90 19.51 -7.28
CA GLU A 262 -8.66 19.99 -5.92
C GLU A 262 -7.45 19.21 -5.40
N HIS A 263 -6.26 19.79 -5.52
CA HIS A 263 -5.18 19.46 -4.60
C HIS A 263 -5.82 19.46 -3.22
N LYS A 264 -5.93 18.29 -2.59
CA LYS A 264 -6.44 18.21 -1.22
C LYS A 264 -5.38 18.87 -0.37
N LEU A 265 -5.49 20.19 -0.19
CA LEU A 265 -4.62 21.03 0.63
C LEU A 265 -4.89 20.73 2.10
N ARG A 266 -4.74 19.46 2.44
CA ARG A 266 -5.21 18.87 3.67
C ARG A 266 -4.02 18.61 4.55
N VAL A 267 -4.11 19.10 5.77
CA VAL A 267 -3.13 18.89 6.82
C VAL A 267 -3.79 18.20 8.00
N VAL A 268 -2.97 17.46 8.76
CA VAL A 268 -3.34 16.93 10.06
C VAL A 268 -2.45 17.57 11.10
N VAL A 269 -3.07 18.27 12.05
CA VAL A 269 -2.38 18.76 13.24
C VAL A 269 -2.36 17.64 14.27
N ARG A 270 -1.16 17.16 14.59
CA ARG A 270 -0.89 16.09 15.56
C ARG A 270 -0.22 16.64 16.81
N LYS A 271 -0.08 15.75 17.80
CA LYS A 271 0.58 16.03 19.08
C LYS A 271 -0.05 17.22 19.83
N LEU A 272 -1.37 17.39 19.71
CA LEU A 272 -2.11 18.33 20.54
C LEU A 272 -2.39 17.70 21.92
N PRO A 273 -2.41 18.48 23.00
CA PRO A 273 -2.73 17.97 24.33
C PRO A 273 -4.05 17.18 24.34
N ALA A 274 -4.06 16.02 25.00
CA ALA A 274 -5.22 15.11 25.03
C ALA A 274 -6.48 15.74 25.66
N ASN A 275 -6.31 16.77 26.49
CA ASN A 275 -7.38 17.52 27.14
C ASN A 275 -7.68 18.89 26.51
N LEU A 276 -7.05 19.23 25.38
CA LEU A 276 -7.27 20.52 24.70
C LEU A 276 -8.75 20.63 24.26
N PRO A 277 -9.50 21.65 24.70
CA PRO A 277 -10.84 21.92 24.21
C PRO A 277 -10.82 22.38 22.74
N GLU A 278 -11.85 22.00 21.99
CA GLU A 278 -11.98 22.33 20.56
C GLU A 278 -12.06 23.84 20.34
N GLU A 279 -12.76 24.57 21.22
CA GLU A 279 -12.93 26.01 21.13
C GLU A 279 -11.60 26.76 21.34
N ILE A 280 -10.76 26.26 22.25
CA ILE A 280 -9.43 26.84 22.51
C ILE A 280 -8.50 26.56 21.32
N PHE A 281 -8.57 25.37 20.74
CA PHE A 281 -7.80 25.06 19.53
C PHE A 281 -8.14 26.01 18.38
N TYR A 282 -9.43 26.15 18.03
CA TYR A 282 -9.82 27.03 16.93
C TYR A 282 -9.57 28.51 17.21
N SER A 283 -9.65 28.95 18.48
CA SER A 283 -9.24 30.30 18.85
C SER A 283 -7.75 30.55 18.62
N ALA A 284 -6.89 29.56 18.86
CA ALA A 284 -5.44 29.68 18.66
C ALA A 284 -5.03 29.70 17.19
N VAL A 285 -5.81 29.04 16.31
CA VAL A 285 -5.54 28.99 14.87
C VAL A 285 -6.42 29.95 14.05
N GLN A 286 -7.25 30.77 14.69
CA GLN A 286 -8.29 31.59 14.02
C GLN A 286 -7.72 32.53 12.96
N THR A 287 -6.49 33.03 13.16
CA THR A 287 -5.76 33.87 12.21
C THR A 287 -5.57 33.18 10.85
N TRP A 288 -5.42 31.86 10.85
CA TRP A 288 -5.17 31.06 9.64
C TRP A 288 -6.33 30.15 9.23
N VAL A 289 -7.18 29.75 10.17
CA VAL A 289 -8.23 28.74 9.99
C VAL A 289 -9.59 29.39 10.24
N ASN A 290 -10.24 29.82 9.18
CA ASN A 290 -11.54 30.49 9.20
C ASN A 290 -12.36 30.14 7.94
N SER A 291 -13.62 30.59 7.87
CA SER A 291 -14.53 30.26 6.76
C SER A 291 -14.00 30.64 5.38
N ASP A 292 -13.10 31.60 5.31
CA ASP A 292 -12.62 32.17 4.06
C ASP A 292 -11.41 31.39 3.55
N THR A 293 -10.57 30.89 4.46
CA THR A 293 -9.32 30.18 4.19
C THR A 293 -9.44 28.65 4.13
N VAL A 294 -10.42 28.05 4.78
CA VAL A 294 -10.58 26.58 4.82
C VAL A 294 -11.89 26.11 4.22
N SER A 295 -11.85 25.01 3.45
CA SER A 295 -13.03 24.34 2.90
C SER A 295 -13.64 23.35 3.88
N GLN A 296 -12.80 22.74 4.73
CA GLN A 296 -13.24 21.80 5.75
C GLN A 296 -12.30 21.83 6.96
N SER A 297 -12.85 21.77 8.17
CA SER A 297 -12.08 21.49 9.38
C SER A 297 -12.82 20.49 10.28
N TYR A 298 -12.07 19.65 10.98
CA TYR A 298 -12.62 18.67 11.92
C TYR A 298 -11.66 18.45 13.08
N TYR A 299 -12.16 18.59 14.30
CA TYR A 299 -11.40 18.35 15.51
C TYR A 299 -11.76 16.99 16.13
N SER A 300 -10.75 16.21 16.49
CA SER A 300 -10.89 14.93 17.17
C SER A 300 -10.28 15.05 18.56
N LYS A 301 -11.14 15.04 19.58
CA LYS A 301 -10.72 15.12 20.98
C LYS A 301 -10.00 13.85 21.42
N GLY A 302 -8.84 14.05 22.03
CA GLY A 302 -8.02 13.02 22.66
C GLY A 302 -8.67 12.41 23.91
N LYS A 303 -7.98 11.45 24.53
CA LYS A 303 -8.43 10.76 25.75
C LYS A 303 -7.29 10.67 26.75
N LEU A 304 -7.52 11.18 27.96
CA LEU A 304 -6.66 10.95 29.11
C LEU A 304 -6.88 9.53 29.64
N ARG A 305 -5.79 8.82 29.95
CA ARG A 305 -5.82 7.46 30.50
C ARG A 305 -4.93 7.40 31.74
N ALA A 306 -5.44 6.82 32.83
CA ALA A 306 -4.76 6.80 34.12
C ALA A 306 -3.58 5.81 34.21
N ALA A 307 -3.59 4.74 33.40
CA ALA A 307 -2.61 3.64 33.45
C ALA A 307 -2.02 3.26 32.06
N LYS A 308 -2.24 4.07 31.02
CA LYS A 308 -1.74 3.88 29.65
C LYS A 308 -1.40 5.24 29.05
N GLU A 309 -0.61 5.26 27.96
CA GLU A 309 -0.31 6.51 27.24
C GLU A 309 -1.58 7.25 26.81
N ASN A 310 -1.52 8.58 26.96
CA ASN A 310 -2.61 9.47 26.58
C ASN A 310 -2.77 9.49 25.05
N ILE A 311 -4.02 9.50 24.58
CA ILE A 311 -4.31 9.69 23.17
C ILE A 311 -4.38 11.20 22.92
N ALA A 312 -3.39 11.74 22.19
CA ALA A 312 -3.35 13.13 21.78
C ALA A 312 -4.58 13.52 20.94
N SER A 313 -5.04 14.76 21.10
CA SER A 313 -6.05 15.34 20.20
C SER A 313 -5.47 15.55 18.81
N ARG A 314 -6.32 15.63 17.79
CA ARG A 314 -5.93 15.87 16.39
C ARG A 314 -6.91 16.80 15.70
N ALA A 315 -6.42 17.63 14.79
CA ALA A 315 -7.28 18.39 13.89
C ALA A 315 -6.98 18.05 12.43
N TYR A 316 -8.01 18.02 11.60
CA TYR A 316 -7.92 17.77 10.17
C TYR A 316 -8.44 19.01 9.46
N ILE A 317 -7.61 19.64 8.63
CA ILE A 317 -7.94 20.93 8.03
C ILE A 317 -7.63 20.86 6.54
N THR A 318 -8.57 21.28 5.71
CA THR A 318 -8.42 21.40 4.25
C THR A 318 -8.48 22.88 3.89
N PHE A 319 -7.39 23.43 3.37
CA PHE A 319 -7.30 24.82 2.91
C PHE A 319 -7.85 24.97 1.51
N LYS A 320 -8.31 26.19 1.17
CA LYS A 320 -8.75 26.51 -0.19
C LYS A 320 -7.57 26.87 -1.09
N GLU A 321 -6.56 27.54 -0.54
CA GLU A 321 -5.38 27.99 -1.29
C GLU A 321 -4.07 27.54 -0.66
N TYR A 322 -3.07 27.26 -1.49
CA TYR A 322 -1.77 26.75 -1.07
C TYR A 322 -1.00 27.76 -0.20
N ALA A 323 -1.11 29.06 -0.51
CA ALA A 323 -0.49 30.13 0.28
C ALA A 323 -0.99 30.17 1.73
N GLN A 324 -2.28 29.88 1.94
CA GLN A 324 -2.89 29.85 3.27
C GLN A 324 -2.39 28.66 4.09
N LEU A 325 -2.23 27.50 3.46
CA LEU A 325 -1.63 26.31 4.07
C LEU A 325 -0.18 26.57 4.48
N LEU A 326 0.62 27.19 3.61
CA LEU A 326 2.01 27.55 3.92
C LEU A 326 2.11 28.56 5.08
N SER A 327 1.26 29.59 5.07
CA SER A 327 1.17 30.56 6.16
C SER A 327 0.80 29.89 7.50
N PHE A 328 -0.15 28.96 7.47
CA PHE A 328 -0.52 28.17 8.65
C PHE A 328 0.62 27.27 9.13
N HIS A 329 1.31 26.57 8.23
CA HIS A 329 2.44 25.72 8.56
C HIS A 329 3.59 26.52 9.18
N ALA A 330 3.96 27.65 8.57
CA ALA A 330 5.02 28.53 9.08
C ALA A 330 4.68 29.16 10.44
N GLY A 331 3.40 29.48 10.68
CA GLY A 331 2.96 30.16 11.90
C GLY A 331 2.63 29.24 13.08
N PHE A 332 2.26 27.98 12.83
CA PHE A 332 1.68 27.10 13.85
C PHE A 332 2.37 25.73 14.01
N ASP A 333 3.26 25.33 13.08
CA ASP A 333 4.05 24.11 13.27
C ASP A 333 5.04 24.28 14.44
N GLY A 334 5.14 23.26 15.29
CA GLY A 334 5.95 23.31 16.50
C GLY A 334 5.36 24.12 17.66
N HIS A 335 4.14 24.65 17.55
CA HIS A 335 3.51 25.45 18.61
C HIS A 335 3.46 24.71 19.95
N LEU A 336 3.95 25.34 21.01
CA LEU A 336 4.12 24.73 22.33
C LEU A 336 2.87 24.93 23.18
N PHE A 337 2.28 23.81 23.63
CA PHE A 337 1.20 23.80 24.61
C PHE A 337 1.73 23.33 25.96
N LYS A 338 1.39 24.06 27.03
CA LYS A 338 1.68 23.66 28.41
C LYS A 338 0.37 23.46 29.17
N ASP A 339 0.19 22.28 29.74
CA ASP A 339 -0.99 21.99 30.55
C ASP A 339 -0.83 22.49 32.00
N LYS A 340 -1.91 22.47 32.79
CA LYS A 340 -1.91 22.88 34.21
C LYS A 340 -1.01 22.01 35.11
N GLN A 341 -0.57 20.86 34.62
CA GLN A 341 0.31 19.92 35.32
C GLN A 341 1.78 20.09 34.87
N GLY A 342 2.06 21.10 34.04
CA GLY A 342 3.41 21.43 33.56
C GLY A 342 3.88 20.58 32.38
N ARG A 343 3.04 19.70 31.81
CA ARG A 343 3.44 18.87 30.66
C ARG A 343 3.40 19.69 29.38
N GLU A 344 4.45 19.53 28.58
CA GLU A 344 4.65 20.23 27.33
C GLU A 344 4.32 19.34 26.13
N SER A 345 3.62 19.89 25.15
CA SER A 345 3.28 19.21 23.90
C SER A 345 3.50 20.15 22.73
N ARG A 346 4.29 19.74 21.75
CA ARG A 346 4.52 20.53 20.53
C ARG A 346 3.61 20.03 19.42
N ALA A 347 2.77 20.91 18.89
CA ALA A 347 1.97 20.60 17.71
C ALA A 347 2.88 20.27 16.53
N SER A 348 2.42 19.37 15.68
CA SER A 348 3.10 19.01 14.44
C SER A 348 2.09 19.00 13.31
N ILE A 349 2.39 19.74 12.24
CA ILE A 349 1.53 19.87 11.07
C ILE A 349 2.07 18.95 9.98
N GLU A 350 1.29 17.92 9.64
CA GLU A 350 1.65 16.98 8.58
C GLU A 350 0.77 17.19 7.35
N PHE A 351 1.38 17.32 6.16
CA PHE A 351 0.64 17.33 4.90
C PHE A 351 0.09 15.93 4.61
N ALA A 352 -1.22 15.82 4.45
CA ALA A 352 -1.94 14.55 4.44
C ALA A 352 -3.16 14.58 3.48
N PRO A 353 -2.92 14.73 2.16
CA PRO A 353 -3.96 14.93 1.14
C PRO A 353 -4.99 13.79 1.08
N TYR A 354 -4.58 12.56 1.38
CA TYR A 354 -5.42 11.36 1.25
C TYR A 354 -5.94 10.82 2.59
N GLN A 355 -5.58 11.44 3.71
CA GLN A 355 -5.99 10.97 5.03
C GLN A 355 -7.49 11.22 5.24
N ARG A 356 -8.26 10.16 5.50
CA ARG A 356 -9.70 10.27 5.75
C ARG A 356 -9.99 10.96 7.09
N THR A 357 -11.01 11.82 7.12
CA THR A 357 -11.56 12.35 8.38
C THR A 357 -12.21 11.19 9.13
N PRO A 358 -11.98 11.03 10.45
CA PRO A 358 -12.76 10.11 11.25
C PRO A 358 -14.26 10.43 11.11
N GLN A 359 -15.05 9.46 10.65
CA GLN A 359 -16.50 9.63 10.52
C GLN A 359 -17.13 9.70 11.92
N PRO A 360 -17.99 10.69 12.21
CA PRO A 360 -18.77 10.66 13.44
C PRO A 360 -19.66 9.41 13.41
N LYS A 361 -19.82 8.72 14.55
CA LYS A 361 -20.78 7.61 14.65
C LYS A 361 -22.18 8.16 14.35
N GLN A 362 -22.74 7.81 13.18
CA GLN A 362 -24.14 8.09 12.89
C GLN A 362 -25.01 7.29 13.87
N LYS A 363 -25.97 7.97 14.49
CA LYS A 363 -27.05 7.27 15.19
C LYS A 363 -27.89 6.57 14.13
N GLN A 364 -28.00 5.26 14.25
CA GLN A 364 -28.80 4.41 13.37
C GLN A 364 -30.24 4.94 13.32
N ASP A 365 -30.78 5.07 12.11
CA ASP A 365 -32.16 5.50 11.90
C ASP A 365 -33.11 4.39 12.39
N GLN A 366 -34.11 4.76 13.20
CA GLN A 366 -35.06 3.81 13.77
C GLN A 366 -36.00 3.18 12.73
N ARG A 367 -36.04 3.74 11.51
CA ARG A 367 -36.89 3.24 10.40
C ARG A 367 -36.11 2.41 9.38
N GLN A 368 -34.83 2.15 9.62
CA GLN A 368 -34.03 1.34 8.70
C GLN A 368 -34.50 -0.13 8.76
N GLY A 369 -35.08 -0.62 7.66
CA GLY A 369 -35.60 -2.00 7.54
C GLY A 369 -37.12 -2.13 7.55
N THR A 370 -37.88 -1.04 7.60
CA THR A 370 -39.36 -1.08 7.67
C THR A 370 -40.07 -0.81 6.33
N ILE A 371 -39.38 -0.93 5.20
CA ILE A 371 -39.98 -0.62 3.88
C ILE A 371 -41.11 -1.59 3.50
N GLU A 372 -41.00 -2.84 3.95
CA GLU A 372 -42.04 -3.88 3.83
C GLU A 372 -43.31 -3.54 4.61
N GLU A 373 -43.22 -2.63 5.59
CA GLU A 373 -44.35 -2.15 6.38
C GLU A 373 -44.94 -0.85 5.81
N ASP A 374 -44.32 -0.28 4.77
CA ASP A 374 -44.74 0.98 4.17
C ASP A 374 -46.04 0.81 3.36
N PRO A 375 -47.09 1.59 3.65
CA PRO A 375 -48.38 1.48 2.95
C PRO A 375 -48.29 1.69 1.44
N ASP A 376 -47.40 2.57 0.98
CA ASP A 376 -47.25 2.88 -0.43
C ASP A 376 -46.56 1.72 -1.16
N PHE A 377 -45.59 1.08 -0.51
CA PHE A 377 -44.92 -0.11 -1.06
C PHE A 377 -45.88 -1.31 -1.15
N LYS A 378 -46.76 -1.49 -0.17
CA LYS A 378 -47.82 -2.52 -0.23
C LYS A 378 -48.80 -2.25 -1.38
N SER A 379 -49.23 -1.00 -1.54
CA SER A 379 -50.13 -0.62 -2.64
C SER A 379 -49.52 -0.84 -4.03
N PHE A 380 -48.20 -0.67 -4.14
CA PHE A 380 -47.46 -0.91 -5.37
C PHE A 380 -47.37 -2.41 -5.72
N LEU A 381 -47.16 -3.28 -4.73
CA LEU A 381 -47.19 -4.73 -4.93
C LEU A 381 -48.57 -5.22 -5.34
N GLU A 382 -49.63 -4.68 -4.72
CA GLU A 382 -51.02 -4.98 -5.06
C GLU A 382 -51.36 -4.56 -6.50
N LEU A 383 -50.79 -3.44 -6.96
CA LEU A 383 -50.93 -2.95 -8.34
C LEU A 383 -50.20 -3.82 -9.38
N LEU A 384 -49.11 -4.49 -8.97
CA LEU A 384 -48.36 -5.41 -9.82
C LEU A 384 -49.06 -6.77 -9.97
N GLU A 385 -49.86 -7.17 -8.99
CA GLU A 385 -50.60 -8.44 -9.00
C GLU A 385 -51.93 -8.36 -9.78
N THR A 386 -52.44 -7.17 -10.06
CA THR A 386 -53.65 -7.00 -10.88
C THR A 386 -53.36 -7.08 -12.39
N THR A 387 -53.86 -8.13 -13.05
CA THR A 387 -53.76 -8.33 -14.52
C THR A 387 -54.56 -7.26 -15.27
N PRO A 388 -53.99 -6.55 -16.27
CA PRO A 388 -54.71 -5.51 -16.98
C PRO A 388 -55.76 -6.10 -17.93
N THR A 389 -57.05 -5.80 -17.68
CA THR A 389 -58.12 -5.94 -18.68
C THR A 389 -57.88 -5.00 -19.86
N LYS A 390 -58.18 -5.48 -21.09
CA LYS A 390 -57.95 -4.77 -22.36
C LYS A 390 -58.40 -3.30 -22.30
N PRO A 391 -57.63 -2.35 -22.88
CA PRO A 391 -58.02 -0.94 -22.86
C PRO A 391 -59.20 -0.71 -23.80
N ASP A 392 -60.29 -0.18 -23.26
CA ASP A 392 -61.37 0.43 -24.03
C ASP A 392 -60.86 1.73 -24.66
N PHE A 393 -60.79 1.73 -25.99
CA PHE A 393 -60.17 2.80 -26.78
C PHE A 393 -60.99 4.09 -26.74
N GLU A 394 -62.30 4.00 -26.48
CA GLU A 394 -63.22 5.14 -26.49
C GLU A 394 -63.20 5.93 -25.17
N ALA A 395 -63.00 5.23 -24.04
CA ALA A 395 -62.87 5.87 -22.73
C ALA A 395 -61.57 6.68 -22.59
N ASN A 396 -60.47 6.19 -23.19
CA ASN A 396 -59.16 6.86 -23.13
C ASN A 396 -59.08 8.13 -23.99
N LEU A 397 -59.89 8.24 -25.04
CA LEU A 397 -59.96 9.45 -25.86
C LEU A 397 -60.66 10.59 -25.11
N MET A 398 -61.66 10.29 -24.29
CA MET A 398 -62.38 11.27 -23.45
C MET A 398 -61.55 11.78 -22.26
N ALA A 399 -60.59 10.99 -21.75
CA ALA A 399 -59.70 11.37 -20.63
C ALA A 399 -58.51 12.27 -21.05
N SER A 400 -58.33 12.51 -22.36
CA SER A 400 -57.23 13.33 -22.90
C SER A 400 -57.49 14.85 -22.86
N ARG A 401 -58.58 15.30 -22.24
CA ARG A 401 -58.78 16.73 -21.94
C ARG A 401 -57.92 17.14 -20.74
N ALA A 402 -57.01 18.08 -21.01
CA ALA A 402 -56.01 18.60 -20.10
C ALA A 402 -56.56 18.88 -18.69
N VAL A 403 -56.11 18.10 -17.72
CA VAL A 403 -56.16 18.47 -16.31
C VAL A 403 -54.88 19.22 -16.00
N ASP A 404 -55.02 20.47 -15.54
CA ASP A 404 -53.91 21.31 -15.13
C ASP A 404 -53.05 20.60 -14.09
N LYS A 405 -51.77 20.39 -14.41
CA LYS A 405 -50.78 19.89 -13.46
C LYS A 405 -50.74 20.82 -12.24
N PRO A 406 -50.82 20.31 -11.00
CA PRO A 406 -50.69 21.16 -9.83
C PRO A 406 -49.32 21.84 -9.85
N LYS A 407 -49.31 23.18 -9.87
CA LYS A 407 -48.11 24.02 -10.00
C LYS A 407 -47.16 23.95 -8.79
N GLN A 408 -47.39 23.07 -7.82
CA GLN A 408 -46.50 22.88 -6.68
C GLN A 408 -46.46 21.41 -6.22
N THR A 409 -45.26 20.86 -6.16
CA THR A 409 -45.02 19.54 -5.56
C THR A 409 -45.01 19.65 -4.03
N PRO A 410 -45.36 18.58 -3.29
CA PRO A 410 -45.30 18.56 -1.82
C PRO A 410 -43.92 18.96 -1.27
N LEU A 411 -42.86 18.66 -2.03
CA LEU A 411 -41.49 19.05 -1.70
C LEU A 411 -41.27 20.58 -1.83
N LEU A 412 -41.81 21.20 -2.87
CA LEU A 412 -41.73 22.66 -3.05
C LEU A 412 -42.58 23.40 -2.00
N ALA A 413 -43.74 22.87 -1.63
CA ALA A 413 -44.55 23.39 -0.53
C ALA A 413 -43.81 23.26 0.82
N HIS A 414 -43.17 22.11 1.09
CA HIS A 414 -42.39 21.89 2.31
C HIS A 414 -41.16 22.82 2.39
N LEU A 415 -40.48 23.06 1.26
CA LEU A 415 -39.34 23.98 1.18
C LEU A 415 -39.76 25.44 1.33
N ALA A 416 -40.92 25.83 0.80
CA ALA A 416 -41.50 27.16 0.99
C ALA A 416 -41.85 27.42 2.45
N ILE A 417 -42.54 26.49 3.11
CA ILE A 417 -42.86 26.54 4.55
C ILE A 417 -41.58 26.62 5.40
N ARG A 418 -40.52 25.89 5.00
CA ARG A 418 -39.22 25.93 5.69
C ARG A 418 -38.50 27.27 5.50
N ARG A 419 -38.59 27.87 4.31
CA ARG A 419 -38.06 29.23 4.02
C ARG A 419 -38.79 30.31 4.81
N GLU A 420 -40.12 30.24 4.91
CA GLU A 420 -40.89 31.18 5.75
C GLU A 420 -40.56 31.04 7.22
N LYS A 421 -40.46 29.82 7.76
CA LYS A 421 -40.02 29.59 9.14
C LYS A 421 -38.62 30.15 9.41
N GLN A 422 -37.70 30.06 8.44
CA GLN A 422 -36.37 30.67 8.57
C GLN A 422 -36.40 32.20 8.46
N LYS A 423 -37.23 32.76 7.59
CA LYS A 423 -37.42 34.22 7.44
C LYS A 423 -38.01 34.83 8.70
N ALA A 424 -39.07 34.24 9.25
CA ALA A 424 -39.69 34.64 10.52
C ALA A 424 -38.72 34.53 11.72
N LYS A 425 -37.83 33.52 11.72
CA LYS A 425 -36.79 33.37 12.75
C LYS A 425 -35.70 34.46 12.62
N ARG A 426 -35.35 34.86 11.40
CA ARG A 426 -34.40 35.97 11.14
C ARG A 426 -35.00 37.32 11.50
N GLU A 427 -36.28 37.57 11.22
CA GLU A 427 -36.98 38.80 11.63
C GLU A 427 -37.12 38.92 13.16
N LYS A 428 -37.49 37.83 13.86
CA LYS A 428 -37.50 37.82 15.33
C LYS A 428 -36.11 38.09 15.93
N ALA A 429 -35.04 37.61 15.31
CA ALA A 429 -33.67 37.90 15.73
C ALA A 429 -33.28 39.38 15.49
N ARG A 430 -33.69 39.94 14.35
CA ARG A 430 -33.43 41.35 13.99
C ARG A 430 -34.20 42.33 14.89
N ALA A 431 -35.46 42.02 15.22
CA ALA A 431 -36.26 42.80 16.17
C ALA A 431 -35.69 42.76 17.61
N LYS A 432 -35.15 41.60 18.04
CA LYS A 432 -34.48 41.46 19.35
C LYS A 432 -33.15 42.23 19.41
N SER A 433 -32.45 42.34 18.29
CA SER A 433 -31.23 43.15 18.14
C SER A 433 -31.53 44.65 18.20
N GLN A 434 -32.60 45.10 17.54
CA GLN A 434 -32.99 46.52 17.52
C GLN A 434 -33.52 47.00 18.87
N ARG A 435 -34.25 46.16 19.63
CA ARG A 435 -34.66 46.48 21.02
C ARG A 435 -33.45 46.68 21.96
N LYS A 436 -32.45 45.79 21.88
CA LYS A 436 -31.20 45.93 22.65
C LYS A 436 -30.37 47.17 22.29
N ALA A 437 -30.41 47.59 21.03
CA ALA A 437 -29.70 48.80 20.59
C ALA A 437 -30.40 50.07 21.13
N LYS A 438 -31.74 50.05 21.23
CA LYS A 438 -32.55 51.16 21.74
C LYS A 438 -32.48 51.30 23.27
N GLU A 439 -32.31 50.18 24.00
CA GLU A 439 -32.05 50.18 25.45
C GLU A 439 -30.64 50.68 25.80
N LYS A 440 -29.64 50.43 24.94
CA LYS A 440 -28.27 50.94 25.13
C LYS A 440 -28.09 52.42 24.82
N SER A 441 -28.96 53.04 24.01
CA SER A 441 -28.86 54.46 23.65
C SER A 441 -29.49 55.43 24.67
N ILE A 442 -30.21 54.92 25.68
CA ILE A 442 -30.88 55.75 26.71
C ILE A 442 -30.01 55.88 27.98
N ALA A 443 -28.99 55.03 28.17
CA ALA A 443 -28.15 55.04 29.38
C ALA A 443 -26.88 55.93 29.29
N ASN A 444 -26.61 56.58 28.15
CA ASN A 444 -25.42 57.41 27.95
C ASN A 444 -25.80 58.79 27.37
N ASN A 445 -26.23 59.73 28.22
CA ASN A 445 -26.12 61.17 27.98
C ASN A 445 -26.39 61.93 29.29
N GLY A 446 -25.36 62.61 29.83
CA GLY A 446 -25.45 63.45 31.03
C GLY A 446 -24.09 63.74 31.70
N THR A 447 -23.25 64.52 31.01
CA THR A 447 -21.94 65.14 31.34
C THR A 447 -22.01 66.24 32.45
N PRO A 448 -20.96 67.06 32.74
CA PRO A 448 -19.59 66.83 33.28
C PRO A 448 -19.24 67.81 34.47
N SER A 449 -18.18 67.66 35.28
CA SER A 449 -16.83 68.26 35.08
C SER A 449 -15.98 68.25 36.39
N THR A 450 -14.66 68.20 36.21
CA THR A 450 -13.43 68.10 37.06
C THR A 450 -13.15 69.23 38.09
N PRO A 451 -12.00 69.25 38.85
CA PRO A 451 -11.23 68.20 39.55
C PRO A 451 -10.72 68.62 40.99
N GLY A 452 -10.22 67.66 41.79
CA GLY A 452 -9.42 67.97 43.00
C GLY A 452 -9.05 66.76 43.87
N VAL A 453 -7.75 66.57 44.12
CA VAL A 453 -7.00 65.49 44.83
C VAL A 453 -6.84 65.86 46.34
N PRO A 454 -6.30 65.06 47.33
CA PRO A 454 -6.13 63.60 47.57
C PRO A 454 -6.63 63.10 48.96
N SER A 455 -6.46 61.79 49.22
CA SER A 455 -5.88 61.16 50.44
C SER A 455 -6.73 60.14 51.24
N GLU A 456 -6.05 59.02 51.55
CA GLU A 456 -6.27 57.87 52.45
C GLU A 456 -6.81 58.18 53.88
N PRO A 457 -6.99 57.22 54.83
CA PRO A 457 -7.14 55.74 54.78
C PRO A 457 -8.24 55.15 55.74
N SER A 458 -8.32 53.81 55.78
CA SER A 458 -8.54 52.95 56.97
C SER A 458 -9.97 52.60 57.44
N GLY A 459 -10.12 51.37 57.95
CA GLY A 459 -11.06 51.09 59.05
C GLY A 459 -12.06 49.93 58.90
N SER A 460 -11.57 48.71 59.13
CA SER A 460 -12.11 47.66 60.03
C SER A 460 -13.63 47.40 60.25
N ASN A 461 -13.90 46.10 60.44
CA ASN A 461 -14.90 45.47 61.34
C ASN A 461 -16.26 44.99 60.77
N THR A 462 -16.33 43.67 60.56
CA THR A 462 -17.41 42.72 60.91
C THR A 462 -17.96 42.90 62.36
N PRO A 463 -19.01 42.17 62.86
CA PRO A 463 -19.72 40.97 62.35
C PRO A 463 -21.25 40.91 62.64
N LYS A 464 -21.84 39.70 62.44
CA LYS A 464 -23.06 39.11 63.06
C LYS A 464 -24.38 39.35 62.29
N ASP A 465 -25.35 38.45 62.22
CA ASP A 465 -25.57 37.09 62.75
C ASP A 465 -26.86 36.50 62.11
N LYS A 466 -27.09 35.21 62.34
CA LYS A 466 -28.39 34.52 62.55
C LYS A 466 -29.26 34.01 61.36
N GLN A 467 -29.39 32.67 61.40
CA GLN A 467 -30.64 31.87 61.50
C GLN A 467 -31.60 31.86 60.31
N LYS A 468 -32.39 30.81 60.02
CA LYS A 468 -32.47 29.36 60.28
C LYS A 468 -33.77 28.92 59.56
N ASN A 469 -33.86 27.64 59.21
CA ASN A 469 -35.09 26.87 58.93
C ASN A 469 -35.83 27.16 57.60
N ALA A 470 -36.59 26.27 56.97
CA ALA A 470 -36.79 24.81 56.88
C ALA A 470 -38.21 24.62 56.29
N ASN A 471 -38.52 23.42 55.76
CA ASN A 471 -39.83 22.95 55.23
C ASN A 471 -40.22 23.41 53.82
N GLN A 472 -40.87 22.63 52.94
CA GLN A 472 -41.36 21.25 52.91
C GLN A 472 -41.75 20.93 51.44
N ARG A 473 -41.85 19.64 51.09
CA ARG A 473 -42.23 19.05 49.77
C ARG A 473 -43.76 19.12 49.52
N PRO A 474 -44.25 18.92 48.26
CA PRO A 474 -44.69 17.57 47.84
C PRO A 474 -44.37 17.15 46.37
N LYS A 475 -44.61 15.86 46.10
CA LYS A 475 -44.26 15.03 44.92
C LYS A 475 -45.28 15.06 43.76
N LYS A 476 -44.82 14.55 42.60
CA LYS A 476 -45.47 13.80 41.46
C LYS A 476 -45.23 14.54 40.12
N THR A 477 -44.96 13.96 38.94
CA THR A 477 -44.94 12.58 38.41
C THR A 477 -44.16 12.59 37.07
N ARG A 478 -43.41 11.51 36.81
CA ARG A 478 -43.18 10.79 35.54
C ARG A 478 -43.27 11.56 34.18
N GLY A 479 -42.17 11.53 33.40
CA GLY A 479 -42.23 11.28 31.95
C GLY A 479 -41.89 12.43 30.98
N GLU A 480 -40.77 12.25 30.28
CA GLU A 480 -40.49 12.67 28.89
C GLU A 480 -40.06 14.11 28.48
N LYS A 481 -38.95 14.08 27.71
CA LYS A 481 -38.57 14.89 26.53
C LYS A 481 -37.85 16.25 26.69
N ARG A 482 -36.56 16.20 26.31
CA ARG A 482 -35.82 17.06 25.36
C ARG A 482 -36.46 18.43 25.01
N ALA A 483 -35.75 19.53 25.29
CA ALA A 483 -35.01 20.35 24.31
C ALA A 483 -34.60 21.73 24.89
N ALA A 484 -33.50 22.26 24.35
CA ALA A 484 -32.78 23.48 24.73
C ALA A 484 -33.66 24.71 25.01
N LYS A 485 -33.38 25.45 26.10
CA LYS A 485 -32.54 26.68 26.10
C LYS A 485 -32.95 27.62 24.95
N LYS A 486 -33.42 28.83 25.19
CA LYS A 486 -32.66 29.97 25.78
C LYS A 486 -33.52 31.21 25.38
N VAL A 487 -33.59 32.32 26.11
CA VAL A 487 -32.69 33.48 25.96
C VAL A 487 -33.45 34.71 26.54
N ARG A 488 -33.04 35.15 27.74
CA ARG A 488 -32.60 36.54 28.07
C ARG A 488 -33.65 37.56 28.57
N ASP A 489 -33.35 38.53 29.43
CA ASP A 489 -32.06 39.23 29.73
C ASP A 489 -32.23 40.15 30.96
N THR A 490 -31.33 40.12 31.96
CA THR A 490 -30.15 40.98 32.29
C THR A 490 -30.43 42.24 33.11
N GLU A 491 -29.73 42.34 34.25
CA GLU A 491 -28.83 43.43 34.72
C GLU A 491 -28.09 42.85 35.96
N MET A 492 -26.75 42.69 36.04
CA MET A 492 -25.55 43.53 35.88
C MET A 492 -25.00 44.05 37.23
N GLN A 493 -23.83 43.51 37.63
CA GLN A 493 -22.61 44.16 38.14
C GLN A 493 -21.67 43.10 38.77
N PRO A 494 -20.37 43.36 39.00
CA PRO A 494 -19.32 43.74 38.04
C PRO A 494 -18.16 42.70 38.04
N GLU A 495 -17.09 43.03 37.33
CA GLU A 495 -16.06 42.16 36.76
C GLU A 495 -15.27 41.27 37.74
N ALA A 496 -15.43 39.94 37.57
CA ALA A 496 -14.45 38.94 37.98
C ALA A 496 -13.84 38.31 36.72
N GLN A 497 -12.54 38.52 36.54
CA GLN A 497 -11.73 37.87 35.50
C GLN A 497 -11.73 36.34 35.70
N PHE A 498 -12.51 35.63 34.87
CA PHE A 498 -12.36 34.18 34.71
C PHE A 498 -11.05 33.89 33.95
N LYS A 499 -10.02 33.43 34.68
CA LYS A 499 -8.76 32.93 34.11
C LYS A 499 -9.00 31.68 33.25
N ALA A 500 -8.58 31.73 31.98
CA ALA A 500 -8.66 30.62 31.03
C ALA A 500 -7.81 29.40 31.49
N PRO A 501 -8.16 28.15 31.11
CA PRO A 501 -7.50 26.96 31.66
C PRO A 501 -6.12 26.61 31.05
N ILE A 502 -5.67 27.29 30.01
CA ILE A 502 -4.41 27.03 29.29
C ILE A 502 -3.84 28.38 28.84
N THR A 503 -2.57 28.65 29.14
CA THR A 503 -1.86 29.84 28.68
C THR A 503 -1.21 29.57 27.32
N ILE A 504 -1.54 30.39 26.32
CA ILE A 504 -0.86 30.41 25.02
C ILE A 504 0.35 31.34 25.18
N LEU A 505 1.56 30.82 25.02
CA LEU A 505 2.78 31.62 25.05
C LEU A 505 3.11 32.08 23.63
N SER A 506 3.06 33.38 23.38
CA SER A 506 3.60 33.99 22.16
C SER A 506 5.13 33.86 22.14
N ARG A 507 5.73 33.74 20.95
CA ARG A 507 7.19 33.86 20.78
C ARG A 507 7.65 35.23 21.31
N PRO A 508 8.74 35.31 22.10
CA PRO A 508 9.37 36.59 22.40
C PRO A 508 10.27 37.00 21.24
N ASP A 509 10.02 38.17 20.67
CA ASP A 509 10.92 38.83 19.71
C ASP A 509 11.86 39.80 20.44
N GLY A 510 13.15 39.77 20.06
CA GLY A 510 14.06 40.93 20.04
C GLY A 510 15.00 41.12 21.24
N GLY A 511 16.27 41.47 20.95
CA GLY A 511 17.08 42.29 21.86
C GLY A 511 18.57 41.92 21.98
N ALA A 512 19.43 42.92 21.74
CA ALA A 512 20.89 42.85 21.70
C ALA A 512 21.59 42.80 23.08
N THR A 513 22.92 42.67 23.03
CA THR A 513 23.97 43.10 23.99
C THR A 513 24.59 42.10 24.99
N SER A 514 25.85 41.76 24.66
CA SER A 514 27.08 41.73 25.47
C SER A 514 27.16 41.07 26.87
N SER A 515 28.09 40.11 26.96
CA SER A 515 29.29 40.07 27.83
C SER A 515 29.45 38.80 28.71
N ILE A 516 30.38 37.87 28.40
CA ILE A 516 31.80 37.69 28.89
C ILE A 516 31.87 36.73 30.13
N PRO A 517 32.88 35.84 30.36
CA PRO A 517 33.77 35.02 29.49
C PRO A 517 34.19 33.61 30.05
N SER A 518 35.06 32.89 29.30
CA SER A 518 36.11 31.92 29.73
C SER A 518 35.67 30.55 30.31
N SER A 519 36.27 29.39 29.97
CA SER A 519 37.70 29.07 29.86
C SER A 519 37.97 27.74 29.11
N THR A 520 38.98 27.79 28.23
CA THR A 520 40.07 26.82 27.84
C THR A 520 39.88 25.30 27.64
N PRO A 521 40.78 24.66 26.83
CA PRO A 521 40.48 23.50 26.00
C PRO A 521 41.36 22.26 26.28
N SER A 522 41.16 21.17 25.53
CA SER A 522 42.22 20.16 25.28
C SER A 522 42.07 19.48 23.91
N PRO A 523 43.18 19.00 23.30
CA PRO A 523 43.37 19.04 21.86
C PRO A 523 43.40 17.67 21.16
N ALA A 524 43.34 17.76 19.83
CA ALA A 524 43.37 16.72 18.81
C ALA A 524 44.64 15.84 18.81
N LEU A 525 44.56 14.67 18.16
CA LEU A 525 45.63 14.11 17.33
C LEU A 525 45.07 13.33 16.13
N ASN A 526 45.77 13.48 15.01
CA ASN A 526 45.41 13.22 13.61
C ASN A 526 45.81 11.78 13.11
N PRO A 527 45.54 11.41 11.83
CA PRO A 527 45.28 10.03 11.37
C PRO A 527 46.46 9.38 10.55
N PRO A 528 46.25 8.44 9.58
CA PRO A 528 46.85 7.10 9.59
C PRO A 528 47.98 6.87 8.56
N ARG A 529 48.67 5.71 8.64
CA ARG A 529 49.65 5.21 7.65
C ARG A 529 49.41 3.72 7.34
N ASP A 530 49.29 3.40 6.05
CA ASP A 530 49.42 2.04 5.46
C ASP A 530 50.91 1.73 5.09
N PRO A 531 51.27 0.58 4.47
CA PRO A 531 51.37 -0.80 4.99
C PRO A 531 52.76 -1.41 4.66
N PRO A 532 52.99 -2.74 4.80
CA PRO A 532 53.72 -3.44 3.71
C PRO A 532 53.28 -4.89 3.36
N LYS A 533 53.77 -5.34 2.19
CA LYS A 533 53.46 -6.58 1.41
C LYS A 533 54.27 -7.84 1.76
N GLY A 534 53.70 -9.02 1.46
CA GLY A 534 54.37 -10.22 0.87
C GLY A 534 54.07 -11.60 1.53
N PRO A 535 54.37 -12.77 0.90
CA PRO A 535 53.90 -13.28 -0.40
C PRO A 535 53.54 -14.82 -0.48
N ARG A 536 52.98 -15.24 -1.64
CA ARG A 536 53.06 -16.56 -2.37
C ARG A 536 51.90 -17.60 -2.37
N GLY A 537 51.57 -18.02 -3.60
CA GLY A 537 51.00 -19.33 -4.03
C GLY A 537 49.50 -19.30 -4.40
N GLY A 538 48.96 -19.65 -5.57
CA GLY A 538 49.45 -20.35 -6.77
C GLY A 538 48.49 -21.48 -7.16
N ALA A 539 47.44 -21.23 -7.96
CA ALA A 539 46.71 -22.23 -8.76
C ALA A 539 45.74 -21.58 -9.78
N LYS A 540 45.70 -22.13 -11.00
CA LYS A 540 44.91 -21.73 -12.19
C LYS A 540 43.58 -22.55 -12.29
N PRO A 541 42.69 -22.30 -13.28
CA PRO A 541 41.24 -22.20 -13.08
C PRO A 541 40.46 -23.50 -13.33
N ARG A 542 39.33 -23.66 -12.62
CA ARG A 542 38.24 -24.57 -13.02
C ARG A 542 37.01 -23.74 -13.41
N GLY A 543 36.49 -24.02 -14.61
CA GLY A 543 35.32 -23.37 -15.19
C GLY A 543 34.10 -23.46 -14.30
N GLY A 544 33.46 -22.31 -14.07
CA GLY A 544 32.17 -22.19 -13.40
C GLY A 544 31.04 -22.31 -14.43
N LEU A 545 30.22 -23.32 -14.24
CA LEU A 545 28.95 -23.59 -14.91
C LEU A 545 27.97 -22.40 -14.83
N PRO A 546 27.02 -22.28 -15.78
CA PRO A 546 26.07 -21.19 -15.85
C PRO A 546 25.10 -21.23 -14.66
N ARG A 547 25.00 -20.10 -13.95
CA ARG A 547 24.02 -19.88 -12.89
C ARG A 547 22.63 -19.74 -13.52
N GLY A 548 21.76 -20.72 -13.25
CA GLY A 548 20.36 -20.72 -13.68
C GLY A 548 19.54 -19.52 -13.15
N PRO A 549 18.37 -19.25 -13.74
CA PRO A 549 17.62 -18.02 -13.51
C PRO A 549 17.03 -18.00 -12.10
N ARG A 550 17.31 -16.92 -11.35
CA ARG A 550 16.64 -16.64 -10.08
C ARG A 550 15.19 -16.23 -10.36
N GLY A 551 14.25 -17.08 -9.96
CA GLY A 551 12.80 -16.85 -10.11
C GLY A 551 12.36 -15.50 -9.55
N ARG A 552 11.79 -14.66 -10.43
CA ARG A 552 11.08 -13.43 -10.05
C ARG A 552 9.79 -13.82 -9.31
N GLY A 553 9.60 -13.23 -8.14
CA GLY A 553 8.42 -13.43 -7.30
C GLY A 553 7.12 -13.09 -8.03
N SER A 554 6.12 -13.95 -7.85
CA SER A 554 4.73 -13.72 -8.25
C SER A 554 4.24 -12.38 -7.69
N THR A 555 3.95 -11.44 -8.59
CA THR A 555 3.16 -10.25 -8.27
C THR A 555 1.70 -10.67 -8.16
N ALA A 556 1.15 -10.65 -6.95
CA ALA A 556 -0.27 -10.79 -6.71
C ALA A 556 -1.06 -9.80 -7.59
N ALA A 557 -1.93 -10.32 -8.47
CA ALA A 557 -2.74 -9.47 -9.33
C ALA A 557 -3.74 -8.63 -8.50
N LYS A 558 -4.05 -7.46 -9.04
CA LYS A 558 -5.11 -6.57 -8.53
C LYS A 558 -6.47 -7.27 -8.72
N PRO A 559 -7.38 -7.27 -7.73
CA PRO A 559 -8.75 -7.73 -7.94
C PRO A 559 -9.46 -6.72 -8.87
N GLY A 560 -9.82 -7.15 -10.08
CA GLY A 560 -10.61 -6.33 -11.00
C GLY A 560 -10.52 -6.64 -12.50
N LEU A 561 -9.60 -7.51 -12.95
CA LEU A 561 -9.59 -8.06 -14.31
C LEU A 561 -9.64 -9.58 -14.18
N GLU A 562 -10.76 -10.20 -14.55
CA GLU A 562 -10.91 -11.66 -14.58
C GLU A 562 -10.14 -12.22 -15.79
N THR A 563 -8.81 -12.27 -15.69
CA THR A 563 -8.02 -13.08 -16.61
C THR A 563 -8.40 -14.54 -16.35
N TRP A 564 -8.85 -15.24 -17.39
CA TRP A 564 -9.12 -16.68 -17.36
C TRP A 564 -8.53 -17.30 -18.63
N TYR A 565 -7.29 -17.80 -18.55
CA TYR A 565 -6.62 -18.46 -19.68
C TYR A 565 -7.43 -19.68 -20.12
N GLY A 566 -7.68 -19.85 -21.41
CA GLY A 566 -8.40 -21.03 -21.91
C GLY A 566 -7.56 -22.31 -21.82
N THR A 567 -8.23 -23.45 -21.79
CA THR A 567 -7.62 -24.77 -22.05
C THR A 567 -8.34 -25.44 -23.21
N HIS A 568 -7.59 -26.20 -24.00
CA HIS A 568 -8.15 -27.07 -25.03
C HIS A 568 -7.48 -28.44 -24.92
N LEU A 569 -8.14 -29.47 -25.44
CA LEU A 569 -7.53 -30.77 -25.62
C LEU A 569 -6.66 -30.74 -26.87
N GLU A 570 -5.50 -31.37 -26.78
CA GLU A 570 -4.55 -31.52 -27.88
C GLU A 570 -4.06 -32.97 -27.89
N GLU A 571 -3.95 -33.55 -29.08
CA GLU A 571 -3.35 -34.86 -29.26
C GLU A 571 -1.83 -34.70 -29.40
N ARG A 572 -1.07 -35.45 -28.59
CA ARG A 572 0.39 -35.42 -28.59
C ARG A 572 0.94 -36.84 -28.56
N THR A 573 1.98 -37.08 -29.36
CA THR A 573 2.69 -38.35 -29.35
C THR A 573 3.61 -38.46 -28.13
N ILE A 574 3.58 -39.61 -27.47
CA ILE A 574 4.56 -39.94 -26.43
C ILE A 574 5.81 -40.41 -27.14
N GLY A 575 6.86 -39.59 -27.14
CA GLY A 575 8.15 -39.96 -27.72
C GLY A 575 8.83 -41.10 -26.94
N ASP A 576 9.79 -41.76 -27.58
CA ASP A 576 10.49 -42.96 -27.09
C ASP A 576 10.91 -42.89 -25.61
N LEU A 577 10.82 -44.03 -24.93
CA LEU A 577 11.21 -44.17 -23.54
C LEU A 577 12.73 -44.26 -23.41
N LYS A 578 13.28 -43.48 -22.49
CA LYS A 578 14.68 -43.63 -22.07
C LYS A 578 14.79 -44.62 -20.92
N PRO A 579 16.00 -45.15 -20.65
CA PRO A 579 16.26 -45.88 -19.42
C PRO A 579 15.82 -45.08 -18.19
N ASN A 580 15.21 -45.75 -17.21
CA ASN A 580 14.54 -45.18 -16.03
C ASN A 580 13.26 -44.35 -16.27
N GLU A 581 12.74 -44.26 -17.48
CA GLU A 581 11.41 -43.68 -17.75
C GLU A 581 10.33 -44.77 -17.83
N VAL A 582 9.12 -44.41 -17.44
CA VAL A 582 7.92 -45.26 -17.56
C VAL A 582 6.77 -44.45 -18.15
N VAL A 583 5.83 -45.12 -18.78
CA VAL A 583 4.54 -44.54 -19.20
C VAL A 583 3.46 -44.97 -18.23
N LEU A 584 2.88 -43.99 -17.55
CA LEU A 584 1.68 -44.17 -16.73
C LEU A 584 0.45 -43.91 -17.61
N LYS A 585 -0.38 -44.93 -17.82
CA LYS A 585 -1.76 -44.73 -18.28
C LYS A 585 -2.54 -44.11 -17.13
N VAL A 586 -2.99 -42.87 -17.34
CA VAL A 586 -3.66 -42.08 -16.31
C VAL A 586 -5.11 -42.53 -16.23
N ASN A 587 -5.51 -42.99 -15.05
CA ASN A 587 -6.90 -43.36 -14.77
C ASN A 587 -7.65 -42.21 -14.10
N ALA A 588 -6.96 -41.40 -13.29
CA ALA A 588 -7.55 -40.22 -12.66
C ALA A 588 -6.53 -39.09 -12.46
N VAL A 589 -7.03 -37.85 -12.46
CA VAL A 589 -6.24 -36.64 -12.18
C VAL A 589 -6.90 -35.78 -11.10
N GLY A 590 -6.08 -35.22 -10.22
CA GLY A 590 -6.51 -34.35 -9.12
C GLY A 590 -6.32 -32.88 -9.45
N PHE A 591 -7.35 -32.08 -9.17
CA PHE A 591 -7.27 -30.63 -9.24
C PHE A 591 -6.70 -30.04 -7.95
N ASN A 592 -5.88 -29.00 -8.11
CA ASN A 592 -5.31 -28.22 -7.04
C ASN A 592 -5.67 -26.74 -7.16
N HIS A 593 -5.60 -26.01 -6.04
CA HIS A 593 -5.88 -24.57 -6.03
C HIS A 593 -4.91 -23.77 -6.92
N ARG A 594 -3.70 -24.30 -7.14
CA ARG A 594 -2.73 -23.72 -8.08
C ARG A 594 -3.24 -23.73 -9.52
N ASP A 595 -4.00 -24.74 -9.93
CA ASP A 595 -4.49 -24.85 -11.31
C ASP A 595 -5.50 -23.73 -11.60
N LYS A 596 -6.34 -23.39 -10.60
CA LYS A 596 -7.16 -22.17 -10.62
C LYS A 596 -6.31 -20.91 -10.73
N TRP A 597 -5.25 -20.77 -9.93
CA TRP A 597 -4.40 -19.57 -9.99
C TRP A 597 -3.66 -19.44 -11.32
N ILE A 598 -3.24 -20.55 -11.94
CA ILE A 598 -2.65 -20.55 -13.28
C ILE A 598 -3.68 -20.03 -14.29
N ARG A 599 -4.90 -20.58 -14.28
CA ARG A 599 -6.00 -20.09 -15.12
C ARG A 599 -6.28 -18.60 -14.88
N GLN A 600 -6.13 -18.12 -13.65
CA GLN A 600 -6.34 -16.72 -13.29
C GLN A 600 -5.16 -15.77 -13.56
N GLY A 601 -4.02 -16.27 -14.04
CA GLY A 601 -2.80 -15.45 -14.18
C GLY A 601 -2.16 -15.03 -12.87
N LEU A 602 -2.48 -15.70 -11.77
CA LEU A 602 -2.01 -15.41 -10.41
C LEU A 602 -0.79 -16.24 -10.00
N TYR A 603 -0.31 -17.13 -10.89
CA TYR A 603 0.79 -18.05 -10.60
C TYR A 603 2.09 -17.61 -11.30
N PRO A 604 3.27 -17.75 -10.68
CA PRO A 604 4.53 -17.41 -11.32
C PRO A 604 4.91 -18.44 -12.40
N GLY A 605 5.55 -17.98 -13.48
CA GLY A 605 6.14 -18.88 -14.49
C GLY A 605 5.13 -19.56 -15.41
N ILE A 606 3.91 -19.05 -15.54
CA ILE A 606 2.89 -19.56 -16.46
C ILE A 606 3.43 -19.54 -17.90
N LYS A 607 3.20 -20.63 -18.62
CA LYS A 607 3.62 -20.80 -20.02
C LYS A 607 2.48 -21.41 -20.83
N GLU A 608 2.20 -20.81 -21.98
CA GLU A 608 1.20 -21.32 -22.92
C GLU A 608 1.66 -22.63 -23.56
N GLY A 609 0.70 -23.49 -23.90
CA GLY A 609 0.99 -24.79 -24.53
C GLY A 609 1.57 -25.85 -23.60
N VAL A 610 1.57 -25.66 -22.28
CA VAL A 610 2.01 -26.66 -21.30
C VAL A 610 0.79 -27.36 -20.69
N THR A 611 0.83 -28.70 -20.62
CA THR A 611 -0.24 -29.49 -19.99
C THR A 611 -0.46 -29.08 -18.53
N MET A 612 -1.71 -29.08 -18.08
CA MET A 612 -2.12 -28.66 -16.73
C MET A 612 -2.09 -29.80 -15.70
N GLY A 613 -2.26 -29.48 -14.42
CA GLY A 613 -2.41 -30.44 -13.33
C GLY A 613 -1.10 -31.02 -12.81
N SER A 614 -1.08 -31.37 -11.53
CA SER A 614 0.11 -31.90 -10.85
C SER A 614 -0.05 -33.32 -10.31
N ASP A 615 -1.29 -33.77 -10.10
CA ASP A 615 -1.59 -35.04 -9.45
C ASP A 615 -2.29 -36.00 -10.42
N ALA A 616 -1.75 -37.21 -10.53
CA ALA A 616 -2.31 -38.29 -11.35
C ALA A 616 -2.05 -39.64 -10.70
N ALA A 617 -2.97 -40.57 -10.93
CA ALA A 617 -2.84 -41.98 -10.57
C ALA A 617 -3.34 -42.87 -11.71
N GLY A 618 -2.76 -44.07 -11.80
CA GLY A 618 -3.14 -45.05 -12.80
C GLY A 618 -2.19 -46.24 -12.85
N VAL A 619 -2.04 -46.84 -14.02
CA VAL A 619 -1.29 -48.08 -14.21
C VAL A 619 -0.12 -47.87 -15.15
N ILE A 620 1.06 -48.39 -14.81
CA ILE A 620 2.21 -48.35 -15.72
C ILE A 620 1.99 -49.34 -16.87
N ILE A 621 2.12 -48.87 -18.11
CA ILE A 621 1.90 -49.68 -19.32
C ILE A 621 3.18 -49.94 -20.13
N ALA A 622 4.25 -49.20 -19.86
CA ALA A 622 5.54 -49.39 -20.52
C ALA A 622 6.69 -48.93 -19.61
N ASP A 623 7.84 -49.58 -19.75
CA ASP A 623 9.05 -49.36 -18.97
C ASP A 623 10.27 -49.33 -19.91
N GLY A 624 11.06 -48.25 -19.88
CA GLY A 624 12.22 -48.07 -20.75
C GLY A 624 13.46 -48.91 -20.41
N ASP A 625 13.44 -49.69 -19.33
CA ASP A 625 14.53 -50.62 -18.98
C ASP A 625 14.24 -52.08 -19.41
N ASP A 626 13.11 -52.37 -20.06
CA ASP A 626 12.67 -53.70 -20.52
C ASP A 626 12.61 -54.80 -19.42
N LYS A 627 12.53 -54.40 -18.14
CA LYS A 627 12.51 -55.32 -16.98
C LYS A 627 11.10 -55.68 -16.48
N ASP A 628 10.05 -55.14 -17.10
CA ASP A 628 8.61 -55.28 -16.77
C ASP A 628 8.23 -55.14 -15.27
N THR A 629 9.13 -54.63 -14.44
CA THR A 629 8.98 -54.67 -12.97
C THR A 629 7.84 -53.77 -12.49
N PHE A 630 7.58 -52.70 -13.24
CA PHE A 630 6.57 -51.69 -12.94
C PHE A 630 5.26 -51.91 -13.71
N VAL A 631 5.32 -52.57 -14.87
CA VAL A 631 4.19 -52.74 -15.79
C VAL A 631 3.04 -53.50 -15.11
N GLY A 632 1.81 -53.03 -15.35
CA GLY A 632 0.58 -53.61 -14.79
C GLY A 632 0.28 -53.24 -13.33
N LYS A 633 1.16 -52.50 -12.66
CA LYS A 633 0.97 -52.07 -11.26
C LYS A 633 0.48 -50.63 -11.17
N ARG A 634 -0.21 -50.33 -10.06
CA ARG A 634 -0.81 -49.02 -9.78
C ARG A 634 0.17 -48.08 -9.09
N TYR A 635 0.31 -46.88 -9.63
CA TYR A 635 1.17 -45.82 -9.10
C TYR A 635 0.48 -44.46 -9.18
N PHE A 636 0.94 -43.54 -8.34
CA PHE A 636 0.64 -42.11 -8.47
C PHE A 636 1.93 -41.30 -8.64
N VAL A 637 1.79 -40.12 -9.25
CA VAL A 637 2.90 -39.25 -9.62
C VAL A 637 3.25 -38.32 -8.47
N ASN A 638 4.56 -38.18 -8.19
CA ASN A 638 5.06 -37.11 -7.33
C ASN A 638 4.86 -35.76 -8.05
N PRO A 639 4.19 -34.78 -7.42
CA PRO A 639 3.76 -33.54 -8.09
C PRO A 639 4.88 -32.53 -8.32
N SER A 640 6.12 -32.87 -7.95
CA SER A 640 7.26 -31.96 -8.04
C SER A 640 8.54 -32.61 -8.54
N ARG A 641 9.55 -31.79 -8.82
CA ARG A 641 10.91 -32.19 -9.16
C ARG A 641 11.91 -31.36 -8.36
N GLY A 642 13.09 -31.92 -8.16
CA GLY A 642 14.21 -31.21 -7.54
C GLY A 642 14.21 -31.11 -6.02
N TRP A 643 13.26 -31.77 -5.34
CA TRP A 643 13.27 -31.89 -3.89
C TRP A 643 13.13 -33.34 -3.43
N ILE A 644 14.24 -33.94 -2.99
CA ILE A 644 14.31 -35.38 -2.69
C ILE A 644 14.12 -35.65 -1.21
N GLU A 645 14.94 -35.10 -0.31
CA GLU A 645 14.86 -35.44 1.12
C GLU A 645 15.23 -34.34 2.13
N ASN A 646 15.88 -33.25 1.71
CA ASN A 646 16.37 -32.22 2.60
C ASN A 646 15.20 -31.50 3.30
N LYS A 647 15.12 -31.64 4.63
CA LYS A 647 14.01 -31.07 5.41
C LYS A 647 13.93 -29.53 5.37
N LYS A 648 15.02 -28.82 5.05
CA LYS A 648 15.07 -27.35 5.09
C LYS A 648 14.61 -26.71 3.77
N HIS A 649 15.17 -27.14 2.65
CA HIS A 649 14.91 -26.58 1.32
C HIS A 649 15.15 -27.64 0.22
N SER A 650 14.72 -27.36 -1.00
CA SER A 650 14.99 -28.21 -2.16
C SER A 650 16.47 -28.25 -2.52
N GLU A 651 16.96 -29.42 -2.93
CA GLU A 651 18.36 -29.62 -3.33
C GLU A 651 18.66 -29.01 -4.70
N GLU A 652 17.67 -29.04 -5.60
CA GLU A 652 17.71 -28.50 -6.95
C GLU A 652 16.64 -27.40 -7.10
N PRO A 653 16.60 -26.66 -8.23
CA PRO A 653 15.48 -25.79 -8.53
C PRO A 653 14.15 -26.53 -8.39
N PHE A 654 13.33 -26.07 -7.44
CA PHE A 654 12.07 -26.71 -7.12
C PHE A 654 11.02 -26.42 -8.19
N ILE A 655 10.52 -27.47 -8.83
CA ILE A 655 9.53 -27.38 -9.89
C ILE A 655 8.27 -28.13 -9.44
N ILE A 656 7.10 -27.54 -9.65
CA ILE A 656 5.79 -28.19 -9.44
C ILE A 656 5.18 -28.40 -10.81
N LEU A 657 4.73 -29.63 -11.11
CA LEU A 657 4.19 -30.01 -12.42
C LEU A 657 2.94 -29.20 -12.79
N GLY A 658 2.77 -28.91 -14.07
CA GLY A 658 1.56 -28.38 -14.67
C GLY A 658 1.55 -26.86 -14.89
N GLY A 659 1.27 -26.46 -16.13
CA GLY A 659 0.92 -25.09 -16.54
C GLY A 659 2.02 -24.03 -16.33
N CYS A 660 3.28 -24.44 -16.19
CA CYS A 660 4.41 -23.56 -15.95
C CYS A 660 5.63 -23.96 -16.79
N ASP A 661 6.58 -23.03 -16.99
CA ASP A 661 7.79 -23.29 -17.77
C ASP A 661 8.61 -24.47 -17.21
N ASN A 662 9.02 -25.38 -18.08
CA ASN A 662 9.73 -26.63 -17.76
C ASN A 662 8.99 -27.55 -16.77
N ALA A 663 7.65 -27.49 -16.71
CA ALA A 663 6.83 -28.25 -15.78
C ALA A 663 5.62 -28.87 -16.48
N GLU A 664 5.83 -29.90 -17.31
CA GLU A 664 4.74 -30.60 -17.99
C GLU A 664 3.76 -31.18 -16.96
N GLY A 665 2.46 -30.94 -17.17
CA GLY A 665 1.41 -31.41 -16.28
C GLY A 665 0.96 -32.83 -16.56
N VAL A 666 -0.11 -33.23 -15.87
CA VAL A 666 -0.62 -34.61 -15.89
C VAL A 666 -2.09 -34.73 -16.31
N PHE A 667 -2.75 -33.65 -16.72
CA PHE A 667 -4.09 -33.68 -17.34
C PHE A 667 -4.00 -34.25 -18.76
N ALA A 668 -3.70 -35.55 -18.84
CA ALA A 668 -3.51 -36.31 -20.06
C ALA A 668 -4.00 -37.75 -19.85
N THR A 669 -4.20 -38.49 -20.94
CA THR A 669 -4.55 -39.92 -20.91
C THR A 669 -3.37 -40.82 -20.58
N ALA A 670 -2.16 -40.36 -20.87
CA ALA A 670 -0.91 -41.01 -20.48
C ALA A 670 0.20 -39.98 -20.26
N VAL A 671 1.10 -40.28 -19.33
CA VAL A 671 2.23 -39.40 -18.97
C VAL A 671 3.54 -40.18 -18.88
N LYS A 672 4.61 -39.59 -19.41
CA LYS A 672 5.96 -40.13 -19.29
C LYS A 672 6.63 -39.58 -18.03
N VAL A 673 7.13 -40.46 -17.17
CA VAL A 673 7.66 -40.09 -15.84
C VAL A 673 8.93 -40.88 -15.54
N ASP A 674 9.91 -40.24 -14.91
CA ASP A 674 11.07 -40.94 -14.34
C ASP A 674 10.63 -41.78 -13.12
N LYS A 675 11.08 -43.04 -13.07
CA LYS A 675 10.72 -44.04 -12.04
C LYS A 675 10.87 -43.54 -10.61
N LYS A 676 11.81 -42.63 -10.32
CA LYS A 676 12.00 -42.11 -8.96
C LYS A 676 10.88 -41.18 -8.50
N TYR A 677 10.07 -40.67 -9.42
CA TYR A 677 8.97 -39.75 -9.15
C TYR A 677 7.59 -40.40 -9.21
N ILE A 678 7.54 -41.74 -9.14
CA ILE A 678 6.29 -42.47 -8.94
C ILE A 678 6.34 -43.21 -7.61
N LEU A 679 5.19 -43.29 -6.96
CA LEU A 679 5.02 -44.03 -5.70
C LEU A 679 3.91 -45.06 -5.88
N PRO A 680 4.05 -46.26 -5.29
CA PRO A 680 3.02 -47.28 -5.38
C PRO A 680 1.74 -46.79 -4.72
N THR A 681 0.61 -47.00 -5.39
CA THR A 681 -0.71 -46.65 -4.85
C THR A 681 -1.06 -47.60 -3.69
N PRO A 682 -1.40 -47.08 -2.49
CA PRO A 682 -1.89 -47.92 -1.40
C PRO A 682 -3.10 -48.75 -1.82
N GLU A 683 -3.10 -50.04 -1.49
CA GLU A 683 -4.11 -51.00 -1.96
C GLU A 683 -5.54 -50.61 -1.60
N HIS A 684 -5.74 -49.94 -0.46
CA HIS A 684 -7.07 -49.55 0.01
C HIS A 684 -7.64 -48.30 -0.68
N LEU A 685 -6.87 -47.65 -1.57
CA LEU A 685 -7.31 -46.47 -2.30
C LEU A 685 -7.70 -46.79 -3.74
N THR A 686 -8.76 -46.16 -4.24
CA THR A 686 -9.06 -46.11 -5.67
C THR A 686 -8.11 -45.15 -6.40
N ASP A 687 -8.07 -45.19 -7.73
CA ASP A 687 -7.21 -44.27 -8.49
C ASP A 687 -7.69 -42.81 -8.34
N GLU A 688 -8.99 -42.56 -8.22
CA GLU A 688 -9.53 -41.23 -7.94
C GLU A 688 -9.06 -40.71 -6.57
N GLN A 689 -9.06 -41.57 -5.55
CA GLN A 689 -8.57 -41.22 -4.23
C GLN A 689 -7.04 -41.03 -4.22
N ALA A 690 -6.32 -41.85 -4.98
CA ALA A 690 -4.87 -41.73 -5.15
C ALA A 690 -4.47 -40.48 -5.95
N ALA A 691 -5.30 -40.02 -6.88
CA ALA A 691 -5.09 -38.76 -7.61
C ALA A 691 -5.42 -37.53 -6.75
N ALA A 692 -6.28 -37.66 -5.73
CA ALA A 692 -6.58 -36.58 -4.77
C ALA A 692 -5.51 -36.40 -3.69
N TRP A 693 -4.49 -37.25 -3.67
CA TRP A 693 -3.52 -37.39 -2.61
C TRP A 693 -2.28 -36.47 -2.73
N PRO A 694 -1.47 -36.53 -3.80
CA PRO A 694 -0.03 -36.31 -3.67
C PRO A 694 0.37 -34.88 -3.28
N LEU A 695 -0.10 -33.85 -4.00
CA LEU A 695 0.24 -32.46 -3.71
C LEU A 695 -0.32 -32.01 -2.37
N ALA A 696 -1.60 -32.31 -2.12
CA ALA A 696 -2.23 -31.96 -0.87
C ALA A 696 -1.50 -32.63 0.31
N ALA A 697 -1.05 -33.88 0.14
CA ALA A 697 -0.55 -34.73 1.20
C ALA A 697 0.81 -34.32 1.66
N VAL A 698 1.73 -34.13 0.73
CA VAL A 698 3.08 -33.68 1.06
C VAL A 698 3.04 -32.29 1.69
N THR A 699 2.12 -31.42 1.22
CA THR A 699 1.92 -30.08 1.79
C THR A 699 1.39 -30.17 3.23
N ALA A 700 0.36 -30.99 3.46
CA ALA A 700 -0.23 -31.20 4.77
C ALA A 700 0.75 -31.87 5.74
N TRP A 701 1.51 -32.88 5.27
CA TRP A 701 2.53 -33.59 6.05
C TRP A 701 3.61 -32.64 6.54
N ARG A 702 4.16 -31.83 5.62
CA ARG A 702 5.18 -30.84 5.95
C ARG A 702 4.64 -29.78 6.90
N ALA A 703 3.44 -29.25 6.65
CA ALA A 703 2.83 -28.25 7.53
C ALA A 703 2.59 -28.81 8.95
N THR A 704 2.07 -30.04 9.04
CA THR A 704 1.63 -30.67 10.31
C THR A 704 2.80 -31.21 11.12
N PHE A 705 3.66 -32.06 10.53
CA PHE A 705 4.68 -32.79 11.29
C PHE A 705 6.08 -32.19 11.17
N VAL A 706 6.41 -31.52 10.07
CA VAL A 706 7.76 -30.94 9.89
C VAL A 706 7.83 -29.53 10.46
N LYS A 707 6.82 -28.70 10.18
CA LYS A 707 6.78 -27.28 10.58
C LYS A 707 6.10 -27.10 11.94
N ALA A 708 4.85 -27.54 12.06
CA ALA A 708 4.09 -27.41 13.30
C ALA A 708 4.49 -28.45 14.36
N GLN A 709 5.16 -29.55 13.98
CA GLN A 709 5.62 -30.60 14.90
C GLN A 709 4.50 -31.07 15.82
N VAL A 710 3.34 -31.35 15.23
CA VAL A 710 2.15 -31.79 15.97
C VAL A 710 2.42 -33.14 16.63
N GLU A 711 2.19 -33.20 17.93
CA GLU A 711 2.27 -34.41 18.74
C GLU A 711 0.89 -34.80 19.31
N LYS A 712 0.82 -36.02 19.84
CA LYS A 712 -0.37 -36.52 20.52
C LYS A 712 -0.75 -35.59 21.67
N GLY A 713 -2.04 -35.27 21.79
CA GLY A 713 -2.58 -34.39 22.83
C GLY A 713 -2.50 -32.89 22.53
N HIS A 714 -1.79 -32.46 21.48
CA HIS A 714 -1.77 -31.05 21.08
C HIS A 714 -3.16 -30.57 20.65
N ASN A 715 -3.52 -29.35 21.04
CA ASN A 715 -4.66 -28.62 20.50
C ASN A 715 -4.23 -27.88 19.22
N VAL A 716 -4.73 -28.31 18.06
CA VAL A 716 -4.28 -27.80 16.76
C VAL A 716 -5.42 -27.11 16.04
N LEU A 717 -5.19 -25.88 15.58
CA LEU A 717 -6.14 -25.18 14.71
C LEU A 717 -5.77 -25.36 13.25
N VAL A 718 -6.71 -25.90 12.44
CA VAL A 718 -6.60 -25.95 10.97
C VAL A 718 -7.59 -24.98 10.35
N THR A 719 -7.09 -24.03 9.55
CA THR A 719 -7.95 -23.01 8.94
C THR A 719 -8.50 -23.45 7.58
N GLY A 720 -9.68 -22.95 7.22
CA GLY A 720 -10.23 -23.14 5.87
C GLY A 720 -10.64 -24.58 5.55
N ILE A 721 -11.27 -25.28 6.50
CA ILE A 721 -11.73 -26.65 6.29
C ILE A 721 -12.73 -26.71 5.14
N GLY A 722 -12.45 -27.61 4.20
CA GLY A 722 -13.06 -27.67 2.88
C GLY A 722 -12.01 -27.78 1.76
N GLY A 723 -10.81 -27.24 1.97
CA GLY A 723 -9.67 -27.45 1.06
C GLY A 723 -9.02 -28.83 1.24
N GLY A 724 -8.46 -29.39 0.17
CA GLY A 724 -7.78 -30.69 0.18
C GLY A 724 -6.65 -30.79 1.21
N VAL A 725 -5.75 -29.79 1.25
CA VAL A 725 -4.64 -29.74 2.23
C VAL A 725 -5.16 -29.68 3.68
N ALA A 726 -6.18 -28.85 3.94
CA ALA A 726 -6.73 -28.67 5.28
C ALA A 726 -7.40 -29.97 5.79
N LEU A 727 -8.11 -30.69 4.93
CA LEU A 727 -8.72 -31.97 5.28
C LEU A 727 -7.69 -33.06 5.56
N GLN A 728 -6.60 -33.10 4.80
CA GLN A 728 -5.52 -34.05 5.08
C GLN A 728 -4.73 -33.70 6.33
N ALA A 729 -4.48 -32.41 6.59
CA ALA A 729 -3.88 -31.96 7.85
C ALA A 729 -4.74 -32.34 9.06
N LEU A 730 -6.08 -32.19 8.94
CA LEU A 730 -7.04 -32.68 9.94
C LEU A 730 -6.88 -34.19 10.16
N GLN A 731 -6.96 -34.99 9.11
CA GLN A 731 -6.85 -36.45 9.22
C GLN A 731 -5.51 -36.90 9.82
N PHE A 732 -4.39 -36.29 9.43
CA PHE A 732 -3.07 -36.61 9.98
C PHE A 732 -2.97 -36.28 11.47
N ALA A 733 -3.38 -35.07 11.86
CA ALA A 733 -3.30 -34.64 13.25
C ALA A 733 -4.24 -35.48 14.15
N VAL A 734 -5.46 -35.78 13.68
CA VAL A 734 -6.38 -36.68 14.39
C VAL A 734 -5.80 -38.09 14.52
N ALA A 735 -5.25 -38.66 13.45
CA ALA A 735 -4.64 -39.99 13.47
C ALA A 735 -3.40 -40.08 14.38
N LYS A 736 -2.64 -38.97 14.52
CA LYS A 736 -1.55 -38.83 15.49
C LYS A 736 -2.04 -38.70 16.93
N GLY A 737 -3.34 -38.41 17.13
CA GLY A 737 -3.97 -38.26 18.44
C GLY A 737 -3.99 -36.83 18.98
N ALA A 738 -3.94 -35.82 18.12
CA ALA A 738 -4.12 -34.41 18.48
C ALA A 738 -5.62 -34.03 18.53
N ASN A 739 -5.97 -33.02 19.32
CA ASN A 739 -7.29 -32.42 19.36
C ASN A 739 -7.38 -31.33 18.28
N VAL A 740 -8.02 -31.64 17.16
CA VAL A 740 -8.02 -30.73 16.01
C VAL A 740 -9.30 -29.89 15.96
N TYR A 741 -9.13 -28.58 15.92
CA TYR A 741 -10.20 -27.60 15.74
C TYR A 741 -10.11 -27.00 14.35
N VAL A 742 -11.26 -26.71 13.73
CA VAL A 742 -11.31 -26.26 12.34
C VAL A 742 -12.07 -24.95 12.15
N THR A 743 -11.71 -24.18 11.12
CA THR A 743 -12.50 -22.99 10.71
C THR A 743 -13.08 -23.15 9.32
N SER A 744 -14.32 -22.71 9.08
CA SER A 744 -14.92 -22.65 7.74
C SER A 744 -15.90 -21.50 7.63
N GLY A 745 -16.18 -21.05 6.40
CA GLY A 745 -17.24 -20.09 6.11
C GLY A 745 -18.59 -20.77 5.81
N ASN A 746 -18.64 -22.10 5.88
CA ASN A 746 -19.78 -22.96 5.57
C ASN A 746 -20.00 -23.94 6.75
N SER A 747 -21.21 -23.91 7.32
CA SER A 747 -21.60 -24.72 8.48
C SER A 747 -21.67 -26.22 8.17
N GLU A 748 -22.07 -26.63 6.97
CA GLU A 748 -22.13 -28.03 6.55
C GLU A 748 -20.73 -28.65 6.52
N LYS A 749 -19.73 -27.90 6.01
CA LYS A 749 -18.32 -28.35 5.99
C LYS A 749 -17.78 -28.53 7.42
N LEU A 750 -18.13 -27.64 8.35
CA LEU A 750 -17.78 -27.78 9.78
C LEU A 750 -18.41 -29.04 10.38
N GLN A 751 -19.71 -29.24 10.18
CA GLN A 751 -20.42 -30.40 10.72
C GLN A 751 -19.85 -31.71 10.16
N ARG A 752 -19.51 -31.74 8.88
CA ARG A 752 -18.90 -32.91 8.25
C ARG A 752 -17.49 -33.17 8.79
N ALA A 753 -16.68 -32.13 9.00
CA ALA A 753 -15.36 -32.25 9.63
C ALA A 753 -15.43 -32.87 11.03
N ILE A 754 -16.40 -32.45 11.85
CA ILE A 754 -16.60 -32.97 13.20
C ILE A 754 -17.12 -34.40 13.16
N LYS A 755 -18.21 -34.65 12.43
CA LYS A 755 -18.92 -35.94 12.45
C LYS A 755 -18.19 -37.06 11.71
N GLN A 756 -17.49 -36.76 10.62
CA GLN A 756 -16.90 -37.77 9.74
C GLN A 756 -15.37 -37.85 9.83
N PHE A 757 -14.70 -36.74 10.16
CA PHE A 757 -13.23 -36.66 10.11
C PHE A 757 -12.58 -36.42 11.48
N GLY A 758 -13.36 -36.45 12.56
CA GLY A 758 -12.84 -36.45 13.93
C GLY A 758 -12.32 -35.10 14.42
N ALA A 759 -12.74 -33.98 13.82
CA ALA A 759 -12.45 -32.67 14.39
C ALA A 759 -13.14 -32.54 15.77
N ALA A 760 -12.37 -32.14 16.79
CA ALA A 760 -12.86 -31.93 18.15
C ALA A 760 -13.86 -30.76 18.25
N GLY A 761 -13.75 -29.80 17.34
CA GLY A 761 -14.62 -28.63 17.31
C GLY A 761 -14.45 -27.82 16.03
N GLY A 762 -15.33 -26.84 15.85
CA GLY A 762 -15.37 -26.03 14.64
C GLY A 762 -16.02 -24.67 14.87
N VAL A 763 -15.51 -23.66 14.18
CA VAL A 763 -16.00 -22.28 14.28
C VAL A 763 -16.14 -21.62 12.91
N ASN A 764 -17.14 -20.75 12.77
CA ASN A 764 -17.34 -20.00 11.53
C ASN A 764 -16.49 -18.73 11.54
N TYR A 765 -15.48 -18.65 10.67
CA TYR A 765 -14.58 -17.49 10.66
C TYR A 765 -15.27 -16.18 10.23
N LYS A 766 -16.50 -16.23 9.70
CA LYS A 766 -17.32 -15.05 9.38
C LYS A 766 -17.92 -14.40 10.63
N ASP A 767 -17.97 -15.10 11.76
CA ASP A 767 -18.50 -14.56 13.01
C ASP A 767 -17.44 -13.69 13.67
N ALA A 768 -17.81 -12.46 14.08
CA ALA A 768 -16.83 -11.50 14.61
C ALA A 768 -16.13 -12.00 15.89
N ASP A 769 -16.79 -12.85 16.67
CA ASP A 769 -16.35 -13.41 17.94
C ASP A 769 -15.90 -14.88 17.85
N TRP A 770 -15.67 -15.40 16.64
CA TRP A 770 -15.24 -16.79 16.45
C TRP A 770 -14.02 -17.21 17.31
N PRO A 771 -13.01 -16.36 17.60
CA PRO A 771 -11.92 -16.77 18.48
C PRO A 771 -12.38 -17.06 19.91
N GLU A 772 -13.34 -16.29 20.43
CA GLU A 772 -13.92 -16.53 21.75
C GLU A 772 -14.81 -17.78 21.75
N GLN A 773 -15.50 -18.05 20.64
CA GLN A 773 -16.23 -19.31 20.47
C GLN A 773 -15.27 -20.51 20.46
N LEU A 774 -14.14 -20.41 19.76
CA LEU A 774 -13.11 -21.45 19.72
C LEU A 774 -12.53 -21.70 21.11
N LYS A 775 -12.23 -20.64 21.86
CA LYS A 775 -11.72 -20.73 23.23
C LYS A 775 -12.62 -21.55 24.14
N LYS A 776 -13.95 -21.45 24.00
CA LYS A 776 -14.93 -22.21 24.78
C LYS A 776 -14.97 -23.70 24.42
N GLN A 777 -14.45 -24.08 23.25
CA GLN A 777 -14.37 -25.47 22.80
C GLN A 777 -13.04 -26.13 23.20
N LEU A 778 -12.03 -25.35 23.62
CA LEU A 778 -10.77 -25.89 24.11
C LEU A 778 -10.97 -26.60 25.47
N PRO A 779 -10.17 -27.63 25.77
CA PRO A 779 -10.23 -28.32 27.06
C PRO A 779 -10.01 -27.34 28.22
N SER A 780 -10.76 -27.49 29.31
CA SER A 780 -10.69 -26.58 30.46
C SER A 780 -9.34 -26.62 31.19
N ASP A 781 -8.64 -27.75 31.12
CA ASP A 781 -7.32 -28.00 31.67
C ASP A 781 -6.18 -27.51 30.76
N HIS A 782 -6.44 -27.28 29.47
CA HIS A 782 -5.51 -26.67 28.52
C HIS A 782 -6.24 -25.76 27.52
N VAL A 783 -6.42 -24.50 27.90
CA VAL A 783 -7.17 -23.49 27.13
C VAL A 783 -6.35 -22.81 26.03
N TYR A 784 -5.28 -23.45 25.56
CA TYR A 784 -4.40 -22.94 24.52
C TYR A 784 -4.30 -23.87 23.32
N LEU A 785 -3.95 -23.29 22.17
CA LEU A 785 -3.53 -23.96 20.95
C LEU A 785 -2.03 -24.17 20.98
N ASP A 786 -1.60 -25.40 20.73
CA ASP A 786 -0.20 -25.79 20.63
C ASP A 786 0.35 -25.58 19.21
N ALA A 787 -0.52 -25.56 18.20
CA ALA A 787 -0.12 -25.23 16.84
C ALA A 787 -1.26 -24.64 16.00
N VAL A 788 -0.90 -23.87 14.98
CA VAL A 788 -1.83 -23.44 13.92
C VAL A 788 -1.28 -23.89 12.57
N ILE A 789 -2.14 -24.50 11.76
CA ILE A 789 -1.89 -24.89 10.38
C ILE A 789 -2.82 -24.06 9.50
N ASP A 790 -2.24 -23.13 8.73
CA ASP A 790 -2.99 -22.09 8.04
C ASP A 790 -2.79 -22.07 6.51
N SER A 791 -3.92 -21.97 5.80
CA SER A 791 -3.99 -21.82 4.35
C SER A 791 -4.33 -20.39 3.88
N SER A 792 -4.74 -19.52 4.79
CA SER A 792 -5.44 -18.28 4.45
C SER A 792 -4.55 -17.06 4.39
N GLY A 793 -3.55 -16.97 5.28
CA GLY A 793 -2.78 -15.77 5.56
C GLY A 793 -3.60 -14.72 6.31
N GLY A 794 -3.31 -13.44 6.06
CA GLY A 794 -4.07 -12.31 6.56
C GLY A 794 -3.85 -11.98 8.03
N ASP A 795 -4.95 -11.96 8.79
CA ASP A 795 -4.99 -11.57 10.19
C ASP A 795 -5.09 -12.79 11.13
N ILE A 796 -4.91 -14.01 10.63
CA ILE A 796 -5.03 -15.23 11.43
C ILE A 796 -4.19 -15.20 12.71
N VAL A 797 -2.93 -14.76 12.61
CA VAL A 797 -2.02 -14.65 13.75
C VAL A 797 -2.60 -13.72 14.81
N THR A 798 -3.08 -12.55 14.41
CA THR A 798 -3.62 -11.56 15.35
C THR A 798 -4.98 -11.99 15.93
N LYS A 799 -5.73 -12.84 15.23
CA LYS A 799 -6.99 -13.44 15.72
C LYS A 799 -6.76 -14.50 16.80
N VAL A 800 -5.70 -15.29 16.67
CA VAL A 800 -5.45 -16.46 17.54
C VAL A 800 -4.32 -16.26 18.55
N ASN A 801 -3.60 -15.14 18.52
CA ASN A 801 -2.46 -14.88 19.41
C ASN A 801 -2.78 -14.90 20.92
N ASN A 802 -4.04 -14.74 21.31
CA ASN A 802 -4.46 -14.85 22.71
C ASN A 802 -4.96 -16.26 23.07
N LEU A 803 -5.06 -17.14 22.08
CA LEU A 803 -5.39 -18.55 22.22
C LEU A 803 -4.17 -19.44 22.03
N LEU A 804 -3.07 -18.93 21.46
CA LEU A 804 -1.84 -19.68 21.27
C LEU A 804 -1.02 -19.77 22.56
N GLN A 805 -0.54 -20.97 22.85
CA GLN A 805 0.46 -21.21 23.89
C GLN A 805 1.75 -20.47 23.53
N PRO A 806 2.40 -19.71 24.44
CA PRO A 806 3.69 -19.09 24.17
C PRO A 806 4.71 -20.13 23.67
N GLY A 807 5.48 -19.79 22.63
CA GLY A 807 6.39 -20.72 21.96
C GLY A 807 5.76 -21.53 20.81
N SER A 808 4.44 -21.49 20.62
CA SER A 808 3.79 -22.35 19.62
C SER A 808 4.11 -21.97 18.17
N PRO A 809 4.24 -22.97 17.28
CA PRO A 809 4.40 -22.75 15.86
C PRO A 809 3.09 -22.44 15.13
N ILE A 810 3.21 -21.54 14.15
CA ILE A 810 2.17 -21.21 13.17
C ILE A 810 2.73 -21.58 11.80
N ALA A 811 2.30 -22.72 11.26
CA ALA A 811 2.69 -23.21 9.94
C ALA A 811 1.77 -22.62 8.87
N ILE A 812 2.29 -21.77 7.98
CA ILE A 812 1.54 -21.16 6.88
C ILE A 812 2.00 -21.76 5.55
N TYR A 813 1.06 -22.34 4.80
CA TYR A 813 1.31 -22.92 3.48
C TYR A 813 0.54 -22.27 2.33
N GLY A 814 -0.36 -21.34 2.64
CA GLY A 814 -1.25 -20.73 1.65
C GLY A 814 -1.48 -19.25 1.90
N MET A 815 -2.16 -18.64 0.93
CA MET A 815 -2.53 -17.21 0.96
C MET A 815 -3.90 -16.98 0.34
N THR A 816 -4.84 -17.92 0.52
CA THR A 816 -6.15 -17.91 -0.15
C THR A 816 -6.96 -16.64 0.15
N SER A 817 -6.80 -16.04 1.34
CA SER A 817 -7.46 -14.78 1.67
C SER A 817 -6.67 -13.57 1.20
N VAL A 818 -5.40 -13.47 1.60
CA VAL A 818 -4.51 -12.38 1.17
C VAL A 818 -3.03 -12.82 1.16
N PRO A 819 -2.21 -12.30 0.23
CA PRO A 819 -0.78 -12.62 0.09
C PRO A 819 0.10 -11.90 1.12
N LYS A 820 -0.34 -11.84 2.38
CA LYS A 820 0.36 -11.20 3.49
C LYS A 820 -0.13 -11.75 4.82
N THR A 821 0.74 -11.85 5.81
CA THR A 821 0.37 -12.16 7.20
C THR A 821 0.89 -11.08 8.12
N GLN A 822 0.08 -10.67 9.10
CA GLN A 822 0.51 -9.75 10.16
C GLN A 822 1.21 -10.53 11.27
N PHE A 823 2.43 -10.11 11.62
CA PHE A 823 3.19 -10.63 12.76
C PHE A 823 3.75 -9.46 13.55
N THR A 824 3.31 -9.30 14.79
CA THR A 824 3.56 -8.11 15.60
C THR A 824 4.67 -8.34 16.63
N MET A 825 5.24 -7.27 17.18
CA MET A 825 6.20 -7.39 18.29
C MET A 825 5.59 -8.03 19.55
N GLY A 826 4.27 -7.96 19.72
CA GLY A 826 3.58 -8.70 20.78
C GLY A 826 3.64 -10.22 20.58
N ASP A 827 3.58 -10.67 19.32
CA ASP A 827 3.72 -12.07 18.95
C ASP A 827 5.17 -12.55 19.12
N VAL A 828 6.14 -11.68 18.83
CA VAL A 828 7.58 -11.92 19.09
C VAL A 828 7.86 -12.12 20.58
N ILE A 829 7.31 -11.26 21.46
CA ILE A 829 7.51 -11.37 22.91
C ILE A 829 6.91 -12.68 23.48
N LYS A 830 5.87 -13.21 22.84
CA LYS A 830 5.28 -14.52 23.17
C LYS A 830 6.07 -15.70 22.60
N ASN A 831 7.20 -15.45 21.93
CA ASN A 831 8.05 -16.44 21.27
C ASN A 831 7.31 -17.32 20.24
N PHE A 832 6.25 -16.81 19.60
CA PHE A 832 5.59 -17.59 18.55
C PHE A 832 6.52 -17.80 17.35
N GLU A 833 6.46 -18.98 16.74
CA GLU A 833 7.26 -19.29 15.56
C GLU A 833 6.41 -19.21 14.29
N LEU A 834 6.65 -18.20 13.45
CA LEU A 834 5.99 -18.13 12.14
C LEU A 834 6.78 -18.96 11.11
N LYS A 835 6.26 -20.14 10.76
CA LYS A 835 6.94 -21.13 9.91
C LYS A 835 6.30 -21.21 8.54
N GLY A 836 7.03 -20.73 7.52
CA GLY A 836 6.65 -20.93 6.13
C GLY A 836 6.77 -22.40 5.71
N SER A 837 5.76 -22.89 5.00
CA SER A 837 5.75 -24.19 4.32
C SER A 837 5.41 -24.00 2.84
N THR A 838 6.15 -24.65 1.96
CA THR A 838 5.82 -24.75 0.53
C THR A 838 5.96 -26.22 0.16
N MET A 839 4.86 -26.82 -0.29
CA MET A 839 4.75 -28.23 -0.67
C MET A 839 5.56 -29.17 0.27
N GLY A 840 6.41 -30.05 -0.29
CA GLY A 840 7.46 -30.76 0.44
C GLY A 840 8.29 -31.68 -0.47
N SER A 841 9.21 -32.42 0.14
CA SER A 841 10.15 -33.33 -0.55
C SER A 841 9.52 -34.67 -0.94
N LEU A 842 10.14 -35.40 -1.87
CA LEU A 842 9.74 -36.76 -2.22
C LEU A 842 9.73 -37.70 -1.00
N LYS A 843 10.72 -37.59 -0.11
CA LYS A 843 10.78 -38.36 1.14
C LYS A 843 9.61 -38.04 2.06
N GLU A 844 9.23 -36.78 2.17
CA GLU A 844 8.04 -36.37 2.94
C GLU A 844 6.74 -36.94 2.34
N LEU A 845 6.64 -37.04 1.01
CA LEU A 845 5.51 -37.71 0.35
C LEU A 845 5.50 -39.21 0.62
N GLN A 846 6.67 -39.87 0.62
CA GLN A 846 6.81 -41.28 0.99
C GLN A 846 6.40 -41.53 2.45
N GLU A 847 6.87 -40.70 3.38
CA GLU A 847 6.49 -40.74 4.80
C GLU A 847 4.98 -40.55 4.98
N ALA A 848 4.39 -39.55 4.31
CA ALA A 848 2.94 -39.34 4.32
C ALA A 848 2.19 -40.57 3.77
N THR A 849 2.69 -41.18 2.71
CA THR A 849 2.05 -42.33 2.04
C THR A 849 2.12 -43.59 2.90
N ALA A 850 3.23 -43.79 3.61
CA ALA A 850 3.36 -44.84 4.61
C ALA A 850 2.37 -44.63 5.77
N PHE A 851 2.24 -43.39 6.26
CA PHE A 851 1.33 -43.05 7.34
C PHE A 851 -0.13 -43.31 6.97
N ILE A 852 -0.59 -42.95 5.76
CA ILE A 852 -1.97 -43.26 5.36
C ILE A 852 -2.22 -44.75 5.19
N SER A 853 -1.20 -45.50 4.74
CA SER A 853 -1.30 -46.94 4.56
C SER A 853 -1.43 -47.64 5.91
N GLN A 854 -0.69 -47.15 6.92
CA GLN A 854 -0.76 -47.61 8.30
C GLN A 854 -2.11 -47.28 8.95
N HIS A 855 -2.58 -46.05 8.80
CA HIS A 855 -3.81 -45.58 9.46
C HIS A 855 -5.09 -45.76 8.62
N LYS A 856 -4.97 -46.37 7.44
CA LYS A 856 -6.06 -46.57 6.45
C LYS A 856 -6.83 -45.28 6.18
N LEU A 857 -6.12 -44.16 6.09
CA LEU A 857 -6.71 -42.86 5.80
C LEU A 857 -7.13 -42.80 4.32
N ILE A 858 -8.30 -42.21 4.07
CA ILE A 858 -8.88 -42.06 2.74
C ILE A 858 -8.96 -40.55 2.42
N PRO A 859 -8.28 -40.08 1.35
CA PRO A 859 -8.39 -38.72 0.87
C PRO A 859 -9.85 -38.37 0.51
N VAL A 860 -10.30 -37.19 0.92
CA VAL A 860 -11.66 -36.74 0.62
C VAL A 860 -11.73 -36.26 -0.82
N VAL A 861 -12.43 -37.02 -1.66
CA VAL A 861 -12.76 -36.65 -3.05
C VAL A 861 -14.12 -35.98 -3.08
N ASP A 862 -14.20 -34.83 -3.72
CA ASP A 862 -15.45 -34.11 -3.98
C ASP A 862 -16.32 -34.90 -4.96
N GLN A 863 -17.63 -34.96 -4.71
CA GLN A 863 -18.57 -35.76 -5.49
C GLN A 863 -19.62 -34.87 -6.19
N PRO A 864 -20.09 -35.25 -7.38
CA PRO A 864 -19.67 -36.43 -8.17
C PRO A 864 -18.29 -36.23 -8.83
N VAL A 865 -17.55 -37.33 -9.04
CA VAL A 865 -16.30 -37.34 -9.82
C VAL A 865 -16.59 -36.99 -11.28
N ILE A 866 -15.80 -36.07 -11.83
CA ILE A 866 -15.93 -35.62 -13.22
C ILE A 866 -15.47 -36.74 -14.15
N GLN A 867 -16.18 -36.98 -15.25
CA GLN A 867 -15.83 -38.01 -16.22
C GLN A 867 -15.24 -37.37 -17.47
N GLY A 868 -14.09 -37.85 -17.92
CA GLY A 868 -13.44 -37.39 -19.15
C GLY A 868 -12.71 -36.05 -19.01
N LEU A 869 -11.56 -35.93 -19.69
CA LEU A 869 -10.73 -34.71 -19.67
C LEU A 869 -11.41 -33.53 -20.39
N GLU A 870 -12.31 -33.81 -21.33
CA GLU A 870 -13.14 -32.82 -22.02
C GLU A 870 -14.01 -32.00 -21.06
N ASN A 871 -14.33 -32.56 -19.89
CA ASN A 871 -15.12 -31.90 -18.86
C ASN A 871 -14.26 -31.21 -17.79
N ALA A 872 -12.95 -31.05 -18.02
CA ALA A 872 -12.04 -30.41 -17.05
C ALA A 872 -12.46 -28.98 -16.65
N GLU A 873 -13.14 -28.24 -17.54
CA GLU A 873 -13.66 -26.90 -17.22
C GLU A 873 -14.64 -26.93 -16.03
N GLU A 874 -15.42 -28.00 -15.86
CA GLU A 874 -16.30 -28.16 -14.70
C GLU A 874 -15.51 -28.16 -13.39
N GLY A 875 -14.37 -28.85 -13.36
CA GLY A 875 -13.52 -28.92 -12.18
C GLY A 875 -12.92 -27.57 -11.83
N PHE A 876 -12.47 -26.81 -12.83
CA PHE A 876 -12.03 -25.43 -12.63
C PHE A 876 -13.15 -24.53 -12.09
N GLN A 877 -14.38 -24.64 -12.63
CA GLN A 877 -15.52 -23.87 -12.14
C GLN A 877 -15.88 -24.20 -10.68
N ARG A 878 -15.79 -25.48 -10.27
CA ARG A 878 -15.98 -25.88 -8.87
C ARG A 878 -14.93 -25.21 -7.98
N LEU A 879 -13.66 -25.19 -8.37
CA LEU A 879 -12.59 -24.48 -7.63
C LEU A 879 -12.81 -22.96 -7.57
N VAL A 880 -13.36 -22.35 -8.63
CA VAL A 880 -13.70 -20.92 -8.66
C VAL A 880 -14.78 -20.62 -7.63
N LYS A 881 -15.88 -21.38 -7.65
CA LYS A 881 -17.01 -21.25 -6.72
C LYS A 881 -16.67 -21.62 -5.27
N SER A 882 -15.58 -22.36 -5.06
CA SER A 882 -15.16 -22.85 -3.73
C SER A 882 -16.23 -23.73 -3.05
N SER A 883 -17.10 -24.36 -3.85
CA SER A 883 -18.20 -25.20 -3.38
C SER A 883 -17.73 -26.57 -2.92
N GLN A 884 -16.60 -27.06 -3.45
CA GLN A 884 -16.09 -28.40 -3.19
C GLN A 884 -15.73 -28.65 -1.72
N MET A 885 -15.77 -29.91 -1.31
CA MET A 885 -15.16 -30.36 -0.05
C MET A 885 -14.13 -31.46 -0.33
N GLY A 886 -12.86 -31.13 -0.14
CA GLY A 886 -11.75 -32.02 -0.51
C GLY A 886 -11.20 -31.68 -1.88
N SER A 887 -10.64 -32.69 -2.55
CA SER A 887 -10.03 -32.57 -3.86
C SER A 887 -11.07 -32.84 -4.95
N VAL A 888 -11.12 -32.00 -5.98
CA VAL A 888 -11.90 -32.28 -7.19
C VAL A 888 -11.07 -33.21 -8.06
N VAL A 889 -11.70 -34.24 -8.65
CA VAL A 889 -11.01 -35.28 -9.42
C VAL A 889 -11.74 -35.51 -10.74
N ILE A 890 -10.97 -35.77 -11.79
CA ILE A 890 -11.46 -36.31 -13.06
C ILE A 890 -11.07 -37.78 -13.13
N SER A 891 -12.03 -38.65 -13.41
CA SER A 891 -11.76 -39.99 -13.90
C SER A 891 -11.61 -39.94 -15.42
N VAL A 892 -10.48 -40.42 -15.91
CA VAL A 892 -10.09 -40.39 -17.33
C VAL A 892 -10.52 -41.70 -18.04
N GLY A 893 -11.00 -42.69 -17.29
CA GLY A 893 -11.24 -44.06 -17.76
C GLY A 893 -12.50 -44.29 -18.62
N GLY A 894 -12.26 -44.56 -19.90
CA GLY A 894 -13.11 -45.25 -20.89
C GLY A 894 -12.21 -45.68 -22.07
N GLU A 895 -12.61 -46.62 -22.93
CA GLU A 895 -11.78 -47.20 -24.03
C GLU A 895 -11.31 -46.18 -25.09
N SER A 896 -10.38 -45.30 -24.76
CA SER A 896 -9.63 -44.53 -25.75
C SER A 896 -8.48 -45.40 -26.23
N LYS A 897 -8.56 -45.89 -27.47
CA LYS A 897 -7.43 -46.54 -28.14
C LYS A 897 -6.22 -45.62 -28.03
N LEU A 898 -5.15 -46.15 -27.42
CA LEU A 898 -3.83 -45.53 -27.35
C LEU A 898 -3.30 -45.23 -28.76
#